data_AF-A9XT26-F1
#
_entry.id   AF-A9XT26-F1
#
_cell.length_a   1.000
_cell.length_b   1.000
_cell.length_c   1.000
_cell.angle_alpha   90.00
_cell.angle_beta   90.00
_cell.angle_gamma   90.00
#
_symmetry.space_group_name_H-M   'P 1'
#
loop_
_entity.id
_entity.type
_entity.pdbx_description
1 polymer ?
#
loop_
_entity_poly.entity_id
_entity_poly.type
_entity_poly.pdbx_seq_one_letter_code
_entity_poly.pdbx_strand_id
1 'polypeptide(L)'
;MKKLFIPLLLFSALEANEKNGFFIEAGFETGLLEGTQTQEKRHTTTKNTYATYNYLPTDTILKRAANLFTNAEAISKLKFSSLSPVRVLYMYNGQLTIENFLPYNLSNVKLSFTDAQGNVIDLGVIETIPKHSKIVLPGEAFDSLKIDPYTLFLPKIEATSTSVSDANTQRVFETLNKIKTNLVVNYRNENKFEGHQNHWEAFTPQTAEEFTNLMLNMIAVLDSQSWGDAILNAPFEFTNKGGGGECDTSKENNCVNPGTNGLVNSQNKSYVLNKQDIVNKFRNKADLDVVILKDSGVVGLGSDITPSNNDDGKHYGQLGVVASALDPKKLFGTDLKTISLEDLRPILHEFSHTKGYTHNGTWTYQRVPTGQNENGKPKDSDGLPYNVCSLYGGSNQSAFPSNYPNSIYHNCADVPAGFLGVTAAVWQQLINQNALPINYANLGSQTNYNLNASLNTQDLANSMLSTIQKTFVTSSVTNHYSSSASQSFRSPILGVNAKIGYQNYFNDFIGLAYYGIVKYNYSKALNQKFQQLSYGGGIDLLLDFITTYSNKNSPTGIQTRRNFSSSFGIFGGLRGLYNSYYVLNKVKGSGNLDVATGLNYRYKHSKYSVGISIPLIQRKASVISSGSDYTNSFVFNEGASHFKVFFNYGWVF
;
A
#
# COMPACT_ATOMS: atom_id res chain seq x y z
N MET A 1 -39.43 17.05 69.82
CA MET A 1 -40.42 17.02 68.73
C MET A 1 -41.46 15.96 69.05
N LYS A 2 -42.74 16.35 69.04
CA LYS A 2 -43.94 15.59 69.39
C LYS A 2 -44.47 14.79 68.18
N LYS A 3 -45.10 13.62 68.43
CA LYS A 3 -46.05 12.85 67.58
C LYS A 3 -45.40 12.14 66.37
N LEU A 4 -45.76 10.93 65.91
CA LEU A 4 -46.98 10.11 65.86
C LEU A 4 -46.47 8.72 65.35
N PHE A 5 -46.72 7.54 65.95
CA PHE A 5 -47.88 6.67 65.67
C PHE A 5 -47.76 5.36 66.49
N ILE A 6 -48.70 5.16 67.40
CA ILE A 6 -49.32 3.87 67.76
C ILE A 6 -50.72 3.99 67.10
N PRO A 7 -51.19 3.04 66.26
CA PRO A 7 -51.72 1.79 66.79
C PRO A 7 -51.52 0.55 65.90
N LEU A 8 -51.02 -0.54 66.51
CA LEU A 8 -51.65 -1.85 66.35
C LEU A 8 -51.36 -2.73 67.58
N LEU A 9 -51.66 -2.18 68.76
CA LEU A 9 -52.06 -2.97 69.92
C LEU A 9 -53.50 -3.45 69.68
N LEU A 10 -53.65 -4.41 68.77
CA LEU A 10 -54.89 -5.16 68.53
C LEU A 10 -54.56 -6.66 68.40
N PHE A 11 -53.72 -7.19 69.28
CA PHE A 11 -53.64 -8.62 69.60
C PHE A 11 -53.15 -8.78 71.05
N SER A 12 -53.85 -8.16 71.99
CA SER A 12 -53.76 -8.55 73.39
C SER A 12 -54.60 -9.81 73.56
N ALA A 13 -53.94 -10.90 73.97
CA ALA A 13 -54.47 -12.24 74.21
C ALA A 13 -54.78 -13.09 72.95
N LEU A 14 -53.79 -13.32 72.10
CA LEU A 14 -53.69 -14.62 71.43
C LEU A 14 -52.74 -15.46 72.28
N GLU A 15 -53.22 -16.52 72.92
CA GLU A 15 -52.33 -17.56 73.44
C GLU A 15 -51.31 -17.90 72.35
N ALA A 16 -50.01 -17.91 72.69
CA ALA A 16 -49.00 -18.34 71.73
C ALA A 16 -49.42 -19.73 71.24
N ASN A 17 -49.70 -19.86 69.93
CA ASN A 17 -50.07 -21.15 69.37
C ASN A 17 -48.94 -22.13 69.70
N GLU A 18 -49.27 -23.35 70.10
CA GLU A 18 -48.26 -24.35 70.50
C GLU A 18 -47.27 -24.69 69.38
N LYS A 19 -47.59 -24.31 68.14
CA LYS A 19 -46.72 -24.44 66.97
C LYS A 19 -45.73 -23.30 66.81
N ASN A 20 -45.84 -22.21 67.57
CA ASN A 20 -44.91 -21.10 67.56
C ASN A 20 -43.55 -21.53 68.11
N GLY A 21 -42.48 -20.98 67.55
CA GLY A 21 -41.15 -21.30 68.05
C GLY A 21 -40.03 -20.84 67.16
N PHE A 22 -38.84 -20.77 67.75
CA PHE A 22 -37.60 -20.61 67.00
C PHE A 22 -37.30 -21.92 66.29
N PHE A 23 -36.75 -21.85 65.08
CA PHE A 23 -36.34 -23.06 64.38
C PHE A 23 -34.96 -22.92 63.76
N ILE A 24 -34.29 -24.07 63.67
CA ILE A 24 -33.05 -24.25 62.93
C ILE A 24 -33.27 -25.41 61.97
N GLU A 25 -33.01 -25.21 60.69
CA GLU A 25 -33.09 -26.25 59.66
C GLU A 25 -31.77 -26.31 58.89
N ALA A 26 -31.31 -27.50 58.57
CA ALA A 26 -30.18 -27.71 57.66
C ALA A 26 -30.46 -28.87 56.72
N GLY A 27 -29.85 -28.84 55.54
CA GLY A 27 -30.16 -29.83 54.52
C GLY A 27 -29.31 -29.72 53.27
N PHE A 28 -29.68 -30.54 52.29
CA PHE A 28 -29.01 -30.62 51.00
C PHE A 28 -29.91 -30.03 49.92
N GLU A 29 -29.30 -29.42 48.91
CA GLU A 29 -29.99 -28.99 47.69
C GLU A 29 -29.27 -29.52 46.45
N THR A 30 -30.05 -29.82 45.41
CA THR A 30 -29.54 -30.20 44.09
C THR A 30 -30.30 -29.47 43.00
N GLY A 31 -29.66 -29.31 41.86
CA GLY A 31 -30.22 -28.62 40.70
C GLY A 31 -29.29 -28.74 39.51
N LEU A 32 -29.55 -27.96 38.47
CA LEU A 32 -28.75 -27.95 37.24
C LEU A 32 -28.03 -26.61 37.07
N LEU A 33 -26.72 -26.66 36.85
CA LEU A 33 -25.93 -25.52 36.39
C LEU A 33 -25.86 -25.56 34.86
N GLU A 34 -26.33 -24.51 34.19
CA GLU A 34 -26.24 -24.36 32.75
C GLU A 34 -25.54 -23.05 32.38
N GLY A 35 -24.71 -23.12 31.34
CA GLY A 35 -23.99 -21.96 30.86
C GLY A 35 -23.29 -22.17 29.53
N THR A 36 -22.65 -21.10 29.07
CA THR A 36 -21.86 -21.09 27.83
C THR A 36 -20.44 -20.64 28.15
N GLN A 37 -19.45 -21.41 27.75
CA GLN A 37 -18.06 -20.97 27.67
C GLN A 37 -17.83 -20.38 26.28
N THR A 38 -17.26 -19.18 26.20
CA THR A 38 -16.75 -18.60 24.96
C THR A 38 -15.25 -18.38 25.11
N GLN A 39 -14.48 -18.95 24.19
CA GLN A 39 -13.05 -18.73 24.08
C GLN A 39 -12.78 -17.87 22.86
N GLU A 40 -12.24 -16.67 23.08
CA GLU A 40 -11.73 -15.80 22.04
C GLU A 40 -10.23 -15.96 21.94
N LYS A 41 -9.76 -16.44 20.78
CA LYS A 41 -8.34 -16.47 20.44
C LYS A 41 -8.03 -15.23 19.63
N ARG A 42 -7.11 -14.41 20.13
CA ARG A 42 -6.63 -13.22 19.41
C ARG A 42 -5.53 -13.68 18.46
N HIS A 43 -5.78 -13.58 17.15
CA HIS A 43 -4.73 -13.79 16.17
C HIS A 43 -4.09 -12.45 15.87
N THR A 44 -2.81 -12.36 16.18
CA THR A 44 -1.96 -11.24 15.78
C THR A 44 -1.28 -11.66 14.49
N THR A 45 -1.75 -11.12 13.36
CA THR A 45 -1.01 -11.27 12.10
C THR A 45 -0.25 -9.98 11.86
N THR A 46 1.05 -10.08 12.06
CA THR A 46 2.01 -9.05 11.67
C THR A 46 2.23 -9.19 10.16
N LYS A 47 1.57 -8.35 9.36
CA LYS A 47 1.94 -8.22 7.95
C LYS A 47 3.03 -7.16 7.88
N ASN A 48 4.25 -7.59 7.61
CA ASN A 48 5.33 -6.67 7.26
C ASN A 48 5.03 -6.11 5.87
N THR A 49 4.69 -4.83 5.77
CA THR A 49 4.50 -4.16 4.47
C THR A 49 5.81 -4.00 3.68
N TYR A 50 6.97 -4.26 4.31
CA TYR A 50 8.31 -4.05 3.74
C TYR A 50 9.29 -5.23 3.90
N ALA A 51 8.85 -6.43 4.32
CA ALA A 51 9.79 -7.54 4.59
C ALA A 51 10.36 -8.26 3.37
N THR A 52 10.05 -7.82 2.14
CA THR A 52 10.57 -8.49 0.94
C THR A 52 11.99 -8.03 0.58
N TYR A 53 12.43 -6.84 1.03
CA TYR A 53 13.69 -6.25 0.59
C TYR A 53 14.51 -5.64 1.73
N ASN A 54 15.83 -5.69 1.59
CA ASN A 54 16.74 -4.86 2.40
C ASN A 54 16.66 -3.41 1.89
N TYR A 55 16.05 -2.52 2.67
CA TYR A 55 15.87 -1.12 2.29
C TYR A 55 17.02 -0.24 2.78
N LEU A 56 17.46 0.67 1.91
CA LEU A 56 18.24 1.84 2.28
C LEU A 56 17.29 3.04 2.45
N PRO A 57 17.06 3.53 3.69
CA PRO A 57 16.08 4.58 3.94
C PRO A 57 16.46 5.92 3.32
N THR A 58 15.44 6.72 2.99
CA THR A 58 15.57 8.03 2.36
C THR A 58 16.53 8.96 3.11
N ASP A 59 16.43 9.05 4.44
CA ASP A 59 17.32 9.89 5.25
C ASP A 59 18.82 9.55 5.08
N THR A 60 19.14 8.26 4.97
CA THR A 60 20.52 7.78 4.78
C THR A 60 21.01 8.18 3.41
N ILE A 61 20.14 8.03 2.43
CA ILE A 61 20.44 8.34 1.04
C ILE A 61 20.65 9.84 0.84
N LEU A 62 19.74 10.67 1.35
CA LEU A 62 19.82 12.13 1.18
C LEU A 62 21.11 12.72 1.77
N LYS A 63 21.60 12.17 2.90
CA LYS A 63 22.89 12.59 3.50
C LYS A 63 24.11 12.28 2.64
N ARG A 64 23.97 11.44 1.62
CA ARG A 64 25.04 10.95 0.74
C ARG A 64 24.83 11.34 -0.72
N ALA A 65 23.78 12.11 -0.98
CA ALA A 65 23.39 12.57 -2.29
C ALA A 65 23.87 14.01 -2.50
N ALA A 66 24.42 14.26 -3.68
CA ALA A 66 24.75 15.59 -4.19
C ALA A 66 24.06 15.77 -5.55
N ASN A 67 23.94 17.02 -6.01
CA ASN A 67 23.47 17.28 -7.38
C ASN A 67 24.46 16.65 -8.38
N LEU A 68 23.92 15.99 -9.42
CA LEU A 68 24.70 15.38 -10.49
C LEU A 68 25.29 16.44 -11.40
N PHE A 69 24.45 17.34 -11.89
CA PHE A 69 24.87 18.50 -12.68
C PHE A 69 25.23 19.65 -11.74
N THR A 70 26.50 20.05 -11.73
CA THR A 70 27.03 21.05 -10.79
C THR A 70 27.70 22.21 -11.52
N ASN A 71 29.01 22.19 -11.66
CA ASN A 71 29.74 23.18 -12.46
C ASN A 71 30.15 22.59 -13.82
N ALA A 72 30.52 23.46 -14.75
CA ALA A 72 30.91 23.09 -16.10
C ALA A 72 32.01 22.01 -16.14
N GLU A 73 33.00 22.09 -15.24
CA GLU A 73 34.09 21.12 -15.21
C GLU A 73 33.57 19.71 -14.86
N ALA A 74 32.75 19.60 -13.81
CA ALA A 74 32.13 18.35 -13.42
C ALA A 74 31.19 17.81 -14.52
N ILE A 75 30.39 18.67 -15.13
CA ILE A 75 29.47 18.30 -16.22
C ILE A 75 30.24 17.72 -17.42
N SER A 76 31.37 18.32 -17.80
CA SER A 76 32.19 17.84 -18.94
C SER A 76 32.82 16.45 -18.74
N LYS A 77 32.86 15.96 -17.50
CA LYS A 77 33.34 14.62 -17.14
C LYS A 77 32.21 13.59 -17.10
N LEU A 78 30.96 14.02 -17.16
CA LEU A 78 29.80 13.12 -17.20
C LEU A 78 29.67 12.46 -18.57
N LYS A 79 29.13 11.24 -18.55
CA LYS A 79 28.71 10.52 -19.75
C LYS A 79 27.34 9.96 -19.49
N PHE A 80 26.35 10.42 -20.24
CA PHE A 80 25.00 9.89 -20.18
C PHE A 80 24.84 8.78 -21.22
N SER A 81 24.11 7.71 -20.89
CA SER A 81 23.72 6.68 -21.84
C SER A 81 22.20 6.49 -21.77
N SER A 82 21.54 6.44 -22.92
CA SER A 82 20.11 6.15 -23.03
C SER A 82 19.72 4.76 -22.49
N LEU A 83 20.67 3.80 -22.43
CA LEU A 83 20.46 2.48 -21.83
C LEU A 83 20.74 2.43 -20.33
N SER A 84 21.36 3.48 -19.77
CA SER A 84 21.58 3.59 -18.33
C SER A 84 21.27 5.01 -17.80
N PRO A 85 20.01 5.47 -17.89
CA PRO A 85 19.62 6.79 -17.34
C PRO A 85 19.71 6.84 -15.81
N VAL A 86 19.58 5.67 -15.15
CA VAL A 86 20.00 5.46 -13.76
C VAL A 86 21.21 4.55 -13.81
N ARG A 87 22.40 5.13 -13.64
CA ARG A 87 23.67 4.41 -13.74
C ARG A 87 24.16 4.04 -12.35
N VAL A 88 24.53 2.77 -12.18
CA VAL A 88 25.11 2.28 -10.93
C VAL A 88 26.51 1.75 -11.20
N LEU A 89 27.51 2.34 -10.54
CA LEU A 89 28.92 2.02 -10.70
C LEU A 89 29.47 1.51 -9.38
N TYR A 90 29.98 0.28 -9.37
CA TYR A 90 30.81 -0.19 -8.27
C TYR A 90 32.27 0.18 -8.57
N MET A 91 32.98 0.77 -7.62
CA MET A 91 34.35 1.24 -7.77
C MET A 91 35.32 0.34 -7.00
N TYR A 92 36.56 0.21 -7.48
CA TYR A 92 37.61 -0.60 -6.83
C TYR A 92 37.97 -0.15 -5.41
N ASN A 93 37.64 1.09 -5.04
CA ASN A 93 37.78 1.59 -3.67
C ASN A 93 36.66 1.10 -2.73
N GLY A 94 35.82 0.16 -3.18
CA GLY A 94 34.71 -0.40 -2.41
C GLY A 94 33.48 0.49 -2.35
N GLN A 95 33.36 1.54 -3.17
CA GLN A 95 32.20 2.44 -3.16
C GLN A 95 31.23 2.12 -4.30
N LEU A 96 29.93 2.20 -4.01
CA LEU A 96 28.87 2.13 -5.00
C LEU A 96 28.33 3.54 -5.27
N THR A 97 28.44 4.00 -6.51
CA THR A 97 27.93 5.30 -6.96
C THR A 97 26.67 5.10 -7.79
N ILE A 98 25.59 5.79 -7.43
CA ILE A 98 24.34 5.85 -8.21
C ILE A 98 24.24 7.24 -8.81
N GLU A 99 24.07 7.33 -10.12
CA GLU A 99 23.84 8.57 -10.84
C GLU A 99 22.47 8.51 -11.51
N ASN A 100 21.56 9.40 -11.09
CA ASN A 100 20.25 9.54 -11.68
C ASN A 100 20.25 10.74 -12.62
N PHE A 101 20.26 10.49 -13.94
CA PHE A 101 20.18 11.55 -14.94
C PHE A 101 18.74 12.04 -15.17
N LEU A 102 17.75 11.37 -14.59
CA LEU A 102 16.34 11.65 -14.82
C LEU A 102 15.84 12.83 -13.95
N PRO A 103 14.81 13.56 -14.42
CA PRO A 103 14.20 14.67 -13.71
C PRO A 103 13.17 14.20 -12.66
N TYR A 104 13.24 12.94 -12.22
CA TYR A 104 12.31 12.33 -11.27
C TYR A 104 12.99 11.83 -10.02
N ASN A 105 12.34 12.04 -8.88
CA ASN A 105 12.62 11.27 -7.68
C ASN A 105 12.04 9.86 -7.87
N LEU A 106 12.89 8.84 -7.86
CA LEU A 106 12.49 7.45 -8.10
C LEU A 106 12.27 6.75 -6.77
N SER A 107 11.10 6.17 -6.57
CA SER A 107 10.71 5.53 -5.31
C SER A 107 10.87 4.01 -5.35
N ASN A 108 11.42 3.43 -4.28
CA ASN A 108 11.56 1.99 -4.06
C ASN A 108 12.24 1.28 -5.24
N VAL A 109 13.42 1.75 -5.63
CA VAL A 109 14.18 1.22 -6.77
C VAL A 109 15.06 0.06 -6.32
N LYS A 110 14.89 -1.11 -6.93
CA LYS A 110 15.71 -2.29 -6.68
C LYS A 110 17.03 -2.19 -7.44
N LEU A 111 18.12 -2.50 -6.75
CA LEU A 111 19.43 -2.72 -7.34
C LEU A 111 19.73 -4.22 -7.41
N SER A 112 20.18 -4.69 -8.56
CA SER A 112 20.55 -6.10 -8.75
C SER A 112 21.62 -6.24 -9.83
N PHE A 113 22.38 -7.33 -9.81
CA PHE A 113 23.28 -7.70 -10.90
C PHE A 113 23.12 -9.18 -11.25
N THR A 114 23.56 -9.57 -12.44
CA THR A 114 23.59 -10.99 -12.82
C THR A 114 25.01 -11.52 -12.61
N ASP A 115 25.15 -12.59 -11.85
CA ASP A 115 26.45 -13.24 -11.60
C ASP A 115 26.96 -14.01 -12.84
N ALA A 116 28.18 -14.54 -12.76
CA ALA A 116 28.79 -15.30 -13.86
C ALA A 116 28.04 -16.61 -14.19
N GLN A 117 27.17 -17.08 -13.30
CA GLN A 117 26.34 -18.28 -13.45
C GLN A 117 24.95 -17.96 -14.03
N GLY A 118 24.65 -16.67 -14.27
CA GLY A 118 23.36 -16.22 -14.79
C GLY A 118 22.29 -16.01 -13.72
N ASN A 119 22.63 -16.10 -12.42
CA ASN A 119 21.68 -15.83 -11.35
C ASN A 119 21.59 -14.33 -11.08
N VAL A 120 20.37 -13.84 -10.89
CA VAL A 120 20.13 -12.46 -10.46
C VAL A 120 20.37 -12.36 -8.96
N ILE A 121 21.37 -11.58 -8.57
CA ILE A 121 21.70 -11.26 -7.19
C ILE A 121 21.08 -9.91 -6.85
N ASP A 122 20.16 -9.92 -5.88
CA ASP A 122 19.54 -8.71 -5.36
C ASP A 122 20.46 -8.03 -4.33
N LEU A 123 20.69 -6.74 -4.53
CA LEU A 123 21.49 -5.89 -3.63
C LEU A 123 20.61 -5.17 -2.59
N GLY A 124 19.32 -5.06 -2.86
CA GLY A 124 18.35 -4.37 -2.00
C GLY A 124 17.59 -3.29 -2.75
N VAL A 125 16.81 -2.51 -2.00
CA VAL A 125 15.95 -1.45 -2.52
C VAL A 125 16.34 -0.11 -1.93
N ILE A 126 16.54 0.88 -2.79
CA ILE A 126 16.74 2.27 -2.40
C ILE A 126 15.36 2.92 -2.29
N GLU A 127 15.00 3.41 -1.10
CA GLU A 127 13.65 3.96 -0.87
C GLU A 127 13.37 5.18 -1.75
N THR A 128 14.35 6.07 -1.90
CA THR A 128 14.27 7.23 -2.79
C THR A 128 15.62 7.50 -3.46
N ILE A 129 15.64 7.59 -4.79
CA ILE A 129 16.76 8.13 -5.57
C ILE A 129 16.34 9.51 -6.08
N PRO A 130 16.88 10.62 -5.52
CA PRO A 130 16.48 11.97 -5.95
C PRO A 130 16.77 12.24 -7.42
N LYS A 131 15.99 13.13 -8.04
CA LYS A 131 16.22 13.59 -9.42
C LYS A 131 17.61 14.22 -9.57
N HIS A 132 18.20 14.08 -10.75
CA HIS A 132 19.48 14.72 -11.12
C HIS A 132 20.53 14.63 -10.00
N SER A 133 20.69 13.44 -9.41
CA SER A 133 21.52 13.24 -8.22
C SER A 133 22.64 12.25 -8.44
N LYS A 134 23.71 12.43 -7.67
CA LYS A 134 24.82 11.50 -7.50
C LYS A 134 24.88 11.06 -6.05
N ILE A 135 24.76 9.77 -5.81
CA ILE A 135 24.74 9.17 -4.47
C ILE A 135 25.97 8.28 -4.33
N VAL A 136 26.76 8.48 -3.28
CA VAL A 136 27.93 7.62 -3.00
C VAL A 136 27.66 6.81 -1.73
N LEU A 137 27.58 5.49 -1.89
CA LEU A 137 27.30 4.53 -0.84
C LEU A 137 28.53 3.66 -0.57
N PRO A 138 28.79 3.29 0.69
CA PRO A 138 29.78 2.26 1.01
C PRO A 138 29.33 0.91 0.43
N GLY A 139 30.25 0.16 -0.17
CA GLY A 139 29.99 -1.20 -0.65
C GLY A 139 29.65 -2.16 0.47
N GLU A 140 30.12 -1.88 1.69
CA GLU A 140 29.74 -2.60 2.91
C GLU A 140 28.24 -2.48 3.24
N ALA A 141 27.49 -1.59 2.57
CA ALA A 141 26.04 -1.49 2.72
C ALA A 141 25.31 -2.65 2.05
N PHE A 142 26.03 -3.40 1.22
CA PHE A 142 25.49 -4.44 0.37
C PHE A 142 26.22 -5.75 0.67
N ASP A 143 25.72 -6.52 1.64
CA ASP A 143 26.32 -7.78 2.09
C ASP A 143 26.53 -8.79 0.93
N SER A 144 25.66 -8.74 -0.09
CA SER A 144 25.71 -9.58 -1.30
C SER A 144 26.75 -9.13 -2.32
N LEU A 145 27.38 -7.96 -2.11
CA LEU A 145 28.36 -7.34 -3.00
C LEU A 145 29.80 -7.61 -2.53
N LYS A 146 30.01 -8.64 -1.70
CA LYS A 146 31.34 -9.15 -1.30
C LYS A 146 32.06 -9.73 -2.52
N ILE A 147 32.62 -8.85 -3.30
CA ILE A 147 33.44 -9.16 -4.47
C ILE A 147 34.82 -9.56 -3.98
N ASP A 148 35.29 -10.73 -4.42
CA ASP A 148 36.64 -11.21 -4.16
C ASP A 148 37.65 -10.19 -4.75
N PRO A 149 38.67 -9.73 -3.98
CA PRO A 149 39.70 -8.82 -4.48
C PRO A 149 40.41 -9.27 -5.77
N TYR A 150 40.27 -10.54 -6.18
CA TYR A 150 40.83 -11.08 -7.43
C TYR A 150 39.88 -11.09 -8.64
N THR A 151 38.63 -10.61 -8.54
CA THR A 151 37.76 -10.51 -9.73
C THR A 151 38.22 -9.37 -10.65
N LEU A 152 38.65 -9.72 -11.88
CA LEU A 152 39.01 -8.73 -12.90
C LEU A 152 37.81 -7.94 -13.46
N PHE A 153 36.58 -8.38 -13.23
CA PHE A 153 35.36 -7.77 -13.78
C PHE A 153 34.40 -7.32 -12.69
N LEU A 154 34.10 -6.02 -12.66
CA LEU A 154 33.10 -5.45 -11.77
C LEU A 154 31.69 -5.77 -12.31
N PRO A 155 30.73 -6.15 -11.45
CA PRO A 155 29.40 -6.51 -11.89
C PRO A 155 28.67 -5.31 -12.49
N LYS A 156 27.93 -5.54 -13.58
CA LYS A 156 27.01 -4.56 -14.14
C LYS A 156 25.75 -4.54 -13.27
N ILE A 157 25.62 -3.52 -12.43
CA ILE A 157 24.46 -3.34 -11.55
C ILE A 157 23.37 -2.59 -12.33
N GLU A 158 22.15 -3.09 -12.22
CA GLU A 158 20.96 -2.55 -12.88
C GLU A 158 19.97 -2.03 -11.84
N ALA A 159 19.31 -0.93 -12.17
CA ALA A 159 18.24 -0.34 -11.38
C ALA A 159 16.89 -0.68 -12.01
N THR A 160 15.94 -1.16 -11.21
CA THR A 160 14.59 -1.52 -11.68
C THR A 160 13.52 -1.06 -10.69
N SER A 161 12.31 -0.77 -11.17
CA SER A 161 11.16 -0.52 -10.29
C SER A 161 10.74 -1.80 -9.56
N THR A 162 10.08 -1.64 -8.41
CA THR A 162 9.44 -2.73 -7.66
C THR A 162 7.92 -2.62 -7.74
N SER A 163 7.20 -3.64 -7.28
CA SER A 163 5.73 -3.60 -7.16
C SER A 163 5.22 -2.56 -6.17
N VAL A 164 6.09 -2.04 -5.30
CA VAL A 164 5.80 -1.00 -4.30
C VAL A 164 6.37 0.37 -4.67
N SER A 165 7.06 0.48 -5.81
CA SER A 165 7.39 1.79 -6.42
C SER A 165 6.10 2.56 -6.71
N ASP A 166 6.15 3.89 -6.63
CA ASP A 166 5.01 4.71 -7.05
C ASP A 166 4.71 4.56 -8.55
N ALA A 167 3.50 4.96 -8.96
CA ALA A 167 3.03 4.81 -10.33
C ALA A 167 3.92 5.54 -11.36
N ASN A 168 4.51 6.69 -11.00
CA ASN A 168 5.38 7.41 -11.92
C ASN A 168 6.71 6.68 -12.11
N THR A 169 7.30 6.16 -11.04
CA THR A 169 8.54 5.38 -11.08
C THR A 169 8.35 4.12 -11.91
N GLN A 170 7.25 3.38 -11.71
CA GLN A 170 6.92 2.21 -12.54
C GLN A 170 6.82 2.58 -14.02
N ARG A 171 6.02 3.61 -14.35
CA ARG A 171 5.87 4.12 -15.72
C ARG A 171 7.21 4.52 -16.35
N VAL A 172 8.06 5.24 -15.61
CA VAL A 172 9.40 5.64 -16.08
C VAL A 172 10.21 4.40 -16.44
N PHE A 173 10.36 3.43 -15.53
CA PHE A 173 11.13 2.22 -15.82
C PHE A 173 10.53 1.38 -16.97
N GLU A 174 9.20 1.30 -17.09
CA GLU A 174 8.54 0.65 -18.23
C GLU A 174 8.88 1.32 -19.56
N THR A 175 8.90 2.66 -19.62
CA THR A 175 9.29 3.38 -20.84
C THR A 175 10.79 3.26 -21.14
N LEU A 176 11.65 3.29 -20.12
CA LEU A 176 13.09 3.10 -20.28
C LEU A 176 13.45 1.71 -20.80
N ASN A 177 12.75 0.67 -20.34
CA ASN A 177 12.97 -0.71 -20.79
C ASN A 177 12.66 -0.93 -22.28
N LYS A 178 11.91 -0.02 -22.91
CA LYS A 178 11.61 -0.05 -24.35
C LYS A 178 12.73 0.54 -25.21
N ILE A 179 13.62 1.34 -24.62
CA ILE A 179 14.79 1.90 -25.32
C ILE A 179 15.79 0.77 -25.60
N LYS A 180 16.28 0.71 -26.83
CA LYS A 180 17.25 -0.29 -27.35
C LYS A 180 18.48 0.35 -27.96
N THR A 181 18.35 1.56 -28.49
CA THR A 181 19.45 2.32 -29.06
C THR A 181 20.33 2.86 -27.95
N ASN A 182 21.63 2.54 -28.03
CA ASN A 182 22.64 3.10 -27.13
C ASN A 182 23.18 4.41 -27.71
N LEU A 183 22.60 5.53 -27.27
CA LEU A 183 23.15 6.86 -27.47
C LEU A 183 23.96 7.23 -26.22
N VAL A 184 25.26 7.48 -26.38
CA VAL A 184 26.12 8.03 -25.35
C VAL A 184 26.30 9.51 -25.60
N VAL A 185 25.89 10.35 -24.66
CA VAL A 185 26.04 11.81 -24.74
C VAL A 185 27.27 12.23 -23.92
N ASN A 186 28.20 12.93 -24.57
CA ASN A 186 29.38 13.54 -23.97
C ASN A 186 29.22 15.07 -23.97
N TYR A 187 29.19 15.68 -22.78
CA TYR A 187 29.09 17.14 -22.65
C TYR A 187 30.45 17.78 -22.91
N ARG A 188 30.54 18.66 -23.91
CA ARG A 188 31.80 19.32 -24.29
C ARG A 188 31.83 20.77 -23.81
N ASN A 189 32.95 21.13 -23.18
CA ASN A 189 33.33 22.51 -22.89
C ASN A 189 34.31 23.02 -23.97
N GLU A 190 34.05 22.67 -25.22
CA GLU A 190 34.78 23.14 -26.38
C GLU A 190 33.90 22.94 -27.61
N ASN A 191 34.05 23.81 -28.61
CA ASN A 191 33.38 23.65 -29.90
C ASN A 191 34.39 23.21 -30.97
N LYS A 192 34.06 22.12 -31.65
CA LYS A 192 34.87 21.54 -32.74
C LYS A 192 34.25 21.71 -34.13
N PHE A 193 33.10 22.38 -34.23
CA PHE A 193 32.53 22.73 -35.53
C PHE A 193 33.48 23.67 -36.28
N GLU A 194 33.79 23.31 -37.52
CA GLU A 194 34.65 24.10 -38.38
C GLU A 194 34.04 25.50 -38.60
N GLY A 195 34.85 26.55 -38.42
CA GLY A 195 34.40 27.94 -38.53
C GLY A 195 33.68 28.48 -37.30
N HIS A 196 33.36 27.64 -36.31
CA HIS A 196 32.60 28.01 -35.11
C HIS A 196 33.33 27.71 -33.80
N GLN A 197 34.63 27.45 -33.81
CA GLN A 197 35.39 26.94 -32.65
C GLN A 197 35.34 27.88 -31.42
N ASN A 198 35.19 29.19 -31.64
CA ASN A 198 35.10 30.20 -30.56
C ASN A 198 33.65 30.52 -30.14
N HIS A 199 32.65 29.87 -30.72
CA HIS A 199 31.22 30.18 -30.54
C HIS A 199 30.54 29.13 -29.66
N TRP A 200 30.84 29.16 -28.36
CA TRP A 200 30.23 28.28 -27.38
C TRP A 200 30.24 28.88 -25.97
N GLU A 201 29.42 28.29 -25.10
CA GLU A 201 29.45 28.55 -23.68
C GLU A 201 29.40 27.26 -22.88
N ALA A 202 29.89 27.35 -21.64
CA ALA A 202 29.95 26.20 -20.76
C ALA A 202 28.55 25.76 -20.31
N PHE A 203 28.35 24.45 -20.16
CA PHE A 203 27.09 23.93 -19.64
C PHE A 203 26.81 24.44 -18.22
N THR A 204 25.61 24.96 -18.04
CA THR A 204 25.00 25.14 -16.72
C THR A 204 24.24 23.86 -16.31
N PRO A 205 23.92 23.65 -15.02
CA PRO A 205 23.04 22.57 -14.60
C PRO A 205 21.76 22.49 -15.41
N GLN A 206 21.07 23.61 -15.58
CA GLN A 206 19.80 23.66 -16.31
C GLN A 206 19.97 23.20 -17.77
N THR A 207 20.94 23.76 -18.50
CA THR A 207 21.17 23.36 -19.90
C THR A 207 21.57 21.90 -20.02
N ALA A 208 22.32 21.35 -19.06
CA ALA A 208 22.68 19.92 -19.07
C ALA A 208 21.44 19.04 -18.83
N GLU A 209 20.57 19.41 -17.88
CA GLU A 209 19.31 18.72 -17.60
C GLU A 209 18.39 18.72 -18.83
N GLU A 210 18.12 19.89 -19.41
CA GLU A 210 17.23 20.06 -20.56
C GLU A 210 17.73 19.29 -21.78
N PHE A 211 19.04 19.37 -22.08
CA PHE A 211 19.65 18.63 -23.19
C PHE A 211 19.53 17.11 -22.97
N THR A 212 19.88 16.63 -21.76
CA THR A 212 19.78 15.20 -21.42
C THR A 212 18.36 14.68 -21.59
N ASN A 213 17.39 15.42 -21.04
CA ASN A 213 15.98 15.06 -21.08
C ASN A 213 15.46 15.01 -22.52
N LEU A 214 15.85 15.99 -23.35
CA LEU A 214 15.46 16.05 -24.75
C LEU A 214 16.04 14.87 -25.54
N MET A 215 17.33 14.57 -25.37
CA MET A 215 17.98 13.45 -26.06
C MET A 215 17.37 12.11 -25.67
N LEU A 216 17.06 11.91 -24.37
CA LEU A 216 16.41 10.69 -23.90
C LEU A 216 15.02 10.51 -24.53
N ASN A 217 14.20 11.55 -24.57
CA ASN A 217 12.90 11.48 -25.24
C ASN A 217 13.04 11.28 -26.75
N MET A 218 13.99 11.95 -27.41
CA MET A 218 14.24 11.79 -28.84
C MET A 218 14.58 10.34 -29.18
N ILE A 219 15.47 9.71 -28.41
CA ILE A 219 15.81 8.29 -28.61
C ILE A 219 14.61 7.38 -28.32
N ALA A 220 13.82 7.66 -27.29
CA ALA A 220 12.59 6.90 -27.03
C ALA A 220 11.57 6.98 -28.18
N VAL A 221 11.48 8.14 -28.85
CA VAL A 221 10.64 8.30 -30.05
C VAL A 221 11.17 7.45 -31.20
N LEU A 222 12.47 7.54 -31.50
CA LEU A 222 13.10 6.80 -32.60
C LEU A 222 13.05 5.28 -32.39
N ASP A 223 13.15 4.82 -31.14
CA ASP A 223 13.01 3.41 -30.77
C ASP A 223 11.57 2.93 -30.70
N SER A 224 10.60 3.85 -30.66
CA SER A 224 9.19 3.47 -30.60
C SER A 224 8.77 2.66 -31.83
N GLN A 225 7.86 1.72 -31.61
CA GLN A 225 7.24 0.99 -32.71
C GLN A 225 6.53 1.95 -33.67
N SER A 226 5.80 2.93 -33.15
CA SER A 226 5.09 3.94 -33.95
C SER A 226 6.00 4.67 -34.94
N TRP A 227 7.21 5.05 -34.54
CA TRP A 227 8.16 5.72 -35.44
C TRP A 227 8.69 4.78 -36.52
N GLY A 228 9.10 3.56 -36.14
CA GLY A 228 9.58 2.57 -37.11
C GLY A 228 8.50 2.23 -38.15
N ASP A 229 7.28 1.96 -37.69
CA ASP A 229 6.14 1.66 -38.56
C ASP A 229 5.77 2.87 -39.43
N ALA A 230 5.84 4.10 -38.90
CA ALA A 230 5.59 5.32 -39.68
C ALA A 230 6.62 5.53 -40.80
N ILE A 231 7.91 5.26 -40.56
CA ILE A 231 8.94 5.33 -41.60
C ILE A 231 8.73 4.25 -42.66
N LEU A 232 8.52 2.99 -42.24
CA LEU A 232 8.32 1.86 -43.15
C LEU A 232 7.07 2.02 -44.02
N ASN A 233 5.99 2.56 -43.44
CA ASN A 233 4.72 2.76 -44.13
C ASN A 233 4.55 4.18 -44.71
N ALA A 234 5.58 5.03 -44.70
CA ALA A 234 5.46 6.39 -45.23
C ALA A 234 4.93 6.37 -46.68
N PRO A 235 3.84 7.08 -47.01
CA PRO A 235 3.23 7.04 -48.34
C PRO A 235 3.96 7.93 -49.38
N PHE A 236 5.20 8.31 -49.07
CA PHE A 236 6.09 9.15 -49.88
C PHE A 236 7.52 8.59 -49.86
N GLU A 237 8.38 9.13 -50.72
CA GLU A 237 9.77 8.70 -50.86
C GLU A 237 10.72 9.58 -50.06
N PHE A 238 11.54 8.96 -49.21
CA PHE A 238 12.63 9.65 -48.53
C PHE A 238 13.87 9.74 -49.43
N THR A 239 14.55 10.87 -49.43
CA THR A 239 15.74 11.08 -50.27
C THR A 239 16.90 11.69 -49.52
N ASN A 240 18.11 11.42 -50.02
CA ASN A 240 19.34 12.13 -49.61
C ASN A 240 20.37 12.08 -50.74
N LYS A 241 20.85 13.24 -51.17
CA LYS A 241 21.96 13.37 -52.12
C LYS A 241 23.25 13.76 -51.40
N GLY A 242 24.25 12.89 -51.47
CA GLY A 242 25.58 13.13 -50.91
C GLY A 242 26.37 14.20 -51.66
N GLY A 243 27.42 14.75 -51.02
CA GLY A 243 28.44 15.56 -51.69
C GLY A 243 28.06 17.00 -52.07
N GLY A 244 27.17 17.68 -51.34
CA GLY A 244 26.81 19.07 -51.63
C GLY A 244 26.45 19.90 -50.40
N GLY A 245 26.68 21.22 -50.50
CA GLY A 245 26.14 22.22 -49.59
C GLY A 245 24.62 22.34 -49.70
N GLU A 246 24.04 23.48 -49.31
CA GLU A 246 22.60 23.71 -49.44
C GLU A 246 22.06 23.38 -50.84
N CYS A 247 20.77 23.02 -50.90
CA CYS A 247 20.01 22.98 -52.15
C CYS A 247 20.01 24.39 -52.78
N ASP A 248 21.00 24.65 -53.66
CA ASP A 248 21.09 25.88 -54.44
C ASP A 248 20.40 25.69 -55.78
N THR A 249 19.21 26.27 -55.90
CA THR A 249 18.35 26.20 -57.09
C THR A 249 18.67 27.22 -58.16
N SER A 250 19.69 28.07 -57.97
CA SER A 250 20.27 28.81 -59.10
C SER A 250 20.86 27.86 -60.16
N LYS A 251 21.02 26.57 -59.80
CA LYS A 251 21.30 25.45 -60.68
C LYS A 251 20.15 24.45 -60.60
N GLU A 252 19.16 24.61 -61.48
CA GLU A 252 17.87 23.90 -61.57
C GLU A 252 17.91 22.36 -61.39
N ASN A 253 19.06 21.70 -61.58
CA ASN A 253 19.20 20.24 -61.59
C ASN A 253 19.83 19.60 -60.33
N ASN A 254 20.06 20.36 -59.25
CA ASN A 254 20.84 19.83 -58.14
C ASN A 254 20.04 19.29 -56.95
N CYS A 255 18.79 19.68 -56.76
CA CYS A 255 18.00 19.28 -55.59
C CYS A 255 17.15 18.03 -55.82
N VAL A 256 17.10 17.16 -54.81
CA VAL A 256 16.43 15.87 -54.89
C VAL A 256 15.31 15.81 -53.85
N ASN A 257 14.18 16.41 -54.20
CA ASN A 257 13.02 16.51 -53.33
C ASN A 257 11.80 15.83 -53.96
N PRO A 258 10.92 15.21 -53.16
CA PRO A 258 9.62 14.74 -53.64
C PRO A 258 8.74 15.88 -54.11
N GLY A 259 7.89 15.60 -55.11
CA GLY A 259 6.79 16.48 -55.48
C GLY A 259 5.75 16.60 -54.36
N THR A 260 4.73 17.44 -54.56
CA THR A 260 3.60 17.56 -53.60
C THR A 260 2.85 16.23 -53.41
N ASN A 261 2.93 15.34 -54.40
CA ASN A 261 2.42 13.97 -54.38
C ASN A 261 3.32 12.96 -53.65
N GLY A 262 4.44 13.39 -53.06
CA GLY A 262 5.35 12.53 -52.30
C GLY A 262 6.26 11.63 -53.14
N LEU A 263 6.32 11.79 -54.47
CA LEU A 263 7.22 11.03 -55.34
C LEU A 263 8.33 11.91 -55.91
N VAL A 264 9.54 11.36 -56.04
CA VAL A 264 10.61 12.03 -56.81
C VAL A 264 10.48 11.76 -58.30
N ASN A 265 11.00 12.71 -59.10
CA ASN A 265 11.17 12.54 -60.54
C ASN A 265 12.04 11.31 -60.85
N SER A 266 11.78 10.64 -61.98
CA SER A 266 12.47 9.44 -62.45
C SER A 266 13.99 9.58 -62.48
N GLN A 267 14.49 10.76 -62.85
CA GLN A 267 15.94 11.08 -62.90
C GLN A 267 16.63 11.05 -61.53
N ASN A 268 15.87 11.21 -60.44
CA ASN A 268 16.36 11.32 -59.07
C ASN A 268 16.13 10.04 -58.25
N LYS A 269 15.63 8.97 -58.87
CA LYS A 269 15.29 7.71 -58.17
C LYS A 269 16.48 7.05 -57.49
N SER A 270 17.71 7.25 -57.98
CA SER A 270 18.93 6.73 -57.36
C SER A 270 19.24 7.30 -55.98
N TYR A 271 18.63 8.44 -55.62
CA TYR A 271 18.79 9.09 -54.31
C TYR A 271 17.68 8.73 -53.32
N VAL A 272 16.72 7.89 -53.72
CA VAL A 272 15.68 7.37 -52.83
C VAL A 272 16.31 6.38 -51.86
N LEU A 273 16.03 6.58 -50.58
CA LEU A 273 16.57 5.79 -49.51
C LEU A 273 15.70 4.58 -49.20
N ASN A 274 16.35 3.47 -48.86
CA ASN A 274 15.66 2.32 -48.32
C ASN A 274 15.15 2.65 -46.90
N LYS A 275 13.85 2.43 -46.67
CA LYS A 275 13.18 2.75 -45.40
C LYS A 275 13.68 1.92 -44.22
N GLN A 276 14.09 0.67 -44.44
CA GLN A 276 14.66 -0.16 -43.39
C GLN A 276 16.06 0.32 -43.01
N ASP A 277 16.88 0.68 -43.99
CA ASP A 277 18.22 1.23 -43.73
C ASP A 277 18.16 2.54 -42.95
N ILE A 278 17.15 3.37 -43.23
CA ILE A 278 16.83 4.56 -42.44
C ILE A 278 16.59 4.19 -40.97
N VAL A 279 15.67 3.26 -40.71
CA VAL A 279 15.32 2.86 -39.34
C VAL A 279 16.56 2.32 -38.62
N ASN A 280 17.35 1.48 -39.31
CA ASN A 280 18.58 0.94 -38.77
C ASN A 280 19.59 2.06 -38.44
N LYS A 281 19.79 3.04 -39.33
CA LYS A 281 20.75 4.13 -39.14
C LYS A 281 20.46 4.98 -37.90
N PHE A 282 19.19 5.29 -37.65
CA PHE A 282 18.79 6.04 -36.46
C PHE A 282 18.87 5.21 -35.18
N ARG A 283 18.70 3.88 -35.27
CA ARG A 283 18.78 2.93 -34.15
C ARG A 283 20.17 2.34 -33.91
N ASN A 284 21.16 2.73 -34.71
CA ASN A 284 22.55 2.33 -34.49
C ASN A 284 23.11 2.97 -33.22
N LYS A 285 23.96 2.23 -32.52
CA LYS A 285 24.73 2.75 -31.37
C LYS A 285 25.55 3.97 -31.80
N ALA A 286 25.56 5.01 -30.96
CA ALA A 286 26.19 6.27 -31.29
C ALA A 286 26.79 6.97 -30.07
N ASP A 287 27.94 7.61 -30.26
CA ASP A 287 28.52 8.57 -29.33
C ASP A 287 28.29 9.98 -29.88
N LEU A 288 27.65 10.84 -29.11
CA LEU A 288 27.26 12.18 -29.49
C LEU A 288 27.94 13.22 -28.59
N ASP A 289 28.77 14.05 -29.19
CA ASP A 289 29.40 15.19 -28.54
C ASP A 289 28.45 16.38 -28.58
N VAL A 290 28.00 16.84 -27.42
CA VAL A 290 27.05 17.95 -27.31
C VAL A 290 27.70 19.22 -26.81
N VAL A 291 27.31 20.37 -27.38
CA VAL A 291 27.83 21.70 -27.02
C VAL A 291 26.71 22.73 -26.95
N ILE A 292 26.82 23.71 -26.05
CA ILE A 292 25.95 24.88 -26.05
C ILE A 292 26.58 25.97 -26.91
N LEU A 293 25.87 26.39 -27.96
CA LEU A 293 26.32 27.44 -28.87
C LEU A 293 26.04 28.82 -28.27
N LYS A 294 26.98 29.73 -28.50
CA LYS A 294 26.85 31.13 -28.12
C LYS A 294 27.40 32.03 -29.22
N ASP A 295 26.64 33.07 -29.56
CA ASP A 295 26.99 34.07 -30.57
C ASP A 295 27.41 33.45 -31.93
N SER A 296 26.89 32.26 -32.26
CA SER A 296 27.26 31.47 -33.44
C SER A 296 26.60 31.94 -34.74
N GLY A 297 25.60 32.82 -34.65
CA GLY A 297 24.78 33.25 -35.79
C GLY A 297 23.74 32.22 -36.26
N VAL A 298 23.69 31.04 -35.62
CA VAL A 298 22.79 29.93 -35.95
C VAL A 298 22.16 29.33 -34.69
N VAL A 299 20.98 28.73 -34.83
CA VAL A 299 20.27 28.09 -33.70
C VAL A 299 20.87 26.74 -33.33
N GLY A 300 21.43 26.03 -34.31
CA GLY A 300 22.09 24.74 -34.12
C GLY A 300 23.17 24.47 -35.16
N LEU A 301 24.00 23.45 -34.87
CA LEU A 301 24.99 22.86 -35.77
C LEU A 301 25.04 21.35 -35.54
N GLY A 302 25.19 20.57 -36.61
CA GLY A 302 25.27 19.13 -36.57
C GLY A 302 26.31 18.60 -37.55
N SER A 303 27.04 17.55 -37.16
CA SER A 303 28.03 16.91 -38.04
C SER A 303 28.21 15.44 -37.73
N ASP A 304 28.40 14.63 -38.76
CA ASP A 304 28.86 13.25 -38.67
C ASP A 304 30.39 13.26 -38.67
N ILE A 305 30.96 12.81 -37.56
CA ILE A 305 32.41 12.74 -37.33
C ILE A 305 32.87 11.29 -37.22
N THR A 306 32.07 10.33 -37.73
CA THR A 306 32.42 8.91 -37.76
C THR A 306 33.73 8.72 -38.54
N PRO A 307 34.79 8.18 -37.91
CA PRO A 307 36.05 7.93 -38.59
C PRO A 307 35.87 7.00 -39.79
N SER A 308 36.66 7.19 -40.84
CA SER A 308 36.63 6.30 -42.02
C SER A 308 37.08 4.87 -41.70
N ASN A 309 37.95 4.73 -40.70
CA ASN A 309 38.39 3.45 -40.12
C ASN A 309 37.66 3.20 -38.79
N ASN A 310 36.39 2.79 -38.86
CA ASN A 310 35.56 2.58 -37.68
C ASN A 310 35.29 1.10 -37.40
N ASP A 311 36.20 0.48 -36.65
CA ASP A 311 36.13 -0.95 -36.34
C ASP A 311 35.15 -1.28 -35.19
N ASP A 312 34.72 -0.27 -34.43
CA ASP A 312 33.80 -0.47 -33.32
C ASP A 312 32.32 -0.45 -33.74
N GLY A 313 32.01 -0.05 -34.97
CA GLY A 313 30.66 -0.02 -35.54
C GLY A 313 29.71 1.00 -34.91
N LYS A 314 30.21 2.03 -34.22
CA LYS A 314 29.39 3.15 -33.70
C LYS A 314 29.34 4.33 -34.66
N HIS A 315 28.24 5.08 -34.66
CA HIS A 315 28.26 6.42 -35.26
C HIS A 315 28.82 7.44 -34.27
N TYR A 316 29.66 8.35 -34.75
CA TYR A 316 30.15 9.46 -33.97
C TYR A 316 29.57 10.75 -34.52
N GLY A 317 28.89 11.52 -33.68
CA GLY A 317 28.24 12.77 -34.07
C GLY A 317 28.65 13.92 -33.19
N GLN A 318 28.48 15.14 -33.70
CA GLN A 318 28.54 16.37 -32.92
C GLN A 318 27.24 17.15 -33.09
N LEU A 319 26.65 17.62 -31.99
CA LEU A 319 25.43 18.43 -31.98
C LEU A 319 25.61 19.66 -31.09
N GLY A 320 25.51 20.84 -31.68
CA GLY A 320 25.49 22.12 -30.99
C GLY A 320 24.12 22.76 -31.10
N VAL A 321 23.60 23.31 -30.01
CA VAL A 321 22.39 24.15 -30.02
C VAL A 321 22.53 25.33 -29.08
N VAL A 322 21.88 26.44 -29.37
CA VAL A 322 21.81 27.57 -28.44
C VAL A 322 20.97 27.19 -27.21
N ALA A 323 21.31 27.70 -26.03
CA ALA A 323 20.61 27.36 -24.78
C ALA A 323 19.09 27.58 -24.88
N SER A 324 18.65 28.65 -25.55
CA SER A 324 17.23 28.97 -25.69
C SER A 324 16.43 28.01 -26.60
N ALA A 325 17.09 27.14 -27.36
CA ALA A 325 16.44 26.10 -28.16
C ALA A 325 16.07 24.87 -27.31
N LEU A 326 16.67 24.73 -26.11
CA LEU A 326 16.40 23.63 -25.19
C LEU A 326 15.18 23.87 -24.30
N ASP A 327 14.61 25.09 -24.31
CA ASP A 327 13.49 25.48 -23.46
C ASP A 327 12.26 24.57 -23.72
N PRO A 328 11.84 23.76 -22.74
CA PRO A 328 10.70 22.86 -22.90
C PRO A 328 9.40 23.59 -23.26
N LYS A 329 9.21 24.85 -22.86
CA LYS A 329 7.99 25.61 -23.17
C LYS A 329 7.92 26.07 -24.62
N LYS A 330 9.07 26.23 -25.28
CA LYS A 330 9.11 26.46 -26.73
C LYS A 330 8.85 25.17 -27.47
N LEU A 331 9.58 24.11 -27.09
CA LEU A 331 9.50 22.81 -27.77
C LEU A 331 8.13 22.12 -27.62
N PHE A 332 7.49 22.24 -26.45
CA PHE A 332 6.26 21.52 -26.09
C PHE A 332 5.09 22.44 -25.70
N GLY A 333 5.17 23.72 -26.05
CA GLY A 333 4.14 24.70 -25.74
C GLY A 333 4.08 25.06 -24.25
N THR A 334 3.28 26.08 -23.93
CA THR A 334 3.15 26.57 -22.55
C THR A 334 2.52 25.56 -21.59
N ASP A 335 1.75 24.61 -22.12
CA ASP A 335 1.13 23.49 -21.39
C ASP A 335 2.05 22.25 -21.28
N LEU A 336 3.21 22.27 -21.94
CA LEU A 336 4.20 21.18 -22.02
C LEU A 336 3.65 19.88 -22.63
N LYS A 337 2.58 19.98 -23.44
CA LYS A 337 1.89 18.84 -24.05
C LYS A 337 1.79 18.94 -25.56
N THR A 338 2.18 20.04 -26.18
CA THR A 338 1.97 20.31 -27.60
C THR A 338 3.28 20.62 -28.31
N ILE A 339 3.70 19.76 -29.25
CA ILE A 339 4.94 19.97 -30.00
C ILE A 339 4.85 21.21 -30.89
N SER A 340 5.85 22.08 -30.77
CA SER A 340 6.15 23.13 -31.75
C SER A 340 7.14 22.57 -32.77
N LEU A 341 6.64 22.24 -33.97
CA LEU A 341 7.51 21.78 -35.06
C LEU A 341 8.52 22.87 -35.45
N GLU A 342 8.14 24.15 -35.38
CA GLU A 342 9.01 25.28 -35.71
C GLU A 342 10.24 25.33 -34.79
N ASP A 343 10.03 25.19 -33.47
CA ASP A 343 11.11 25.24 -32.48
C ASP A 343 11.89 23.92 -32.38
N LEU A 344 11.24 22.78 -32.64
CA LEU A 344 11.89 21.46 -32.62
C LEU A 344 12.71 21.20 -33.90
N ARG A 345 12.33 21.82 -35.03
CA ARG A 345 12.95 21.62 -36.33
C ARG A 345 14.46 21.78 -36.31
N PRO A 346 15.06 22.88 -35.79
CA PRO A 346 16.50 23.03 -35.77
C PRO A 346 17.20 21.82 -35.12
N ILE A 347 16.66 21.30 -34.02
CA ILE A 347 17.27 20.17 -33.31
C ILE A 347 17.19 18.88 -34.13
N LEU A 348 16.04 18.58 -34.75
CA LEU A 348 15.88 17.39 -35.62
C LEU A 348 16.72 17.50 -36.89
N HIS A 349 16.81 18.70 -37.45
CA HIS A 349 17.65 19.04 -38.59
C HIS A 349 19.11 18.73 -38.28
N GLU A 350 19.65 19.34 -37.22
CA GLU A 350 21.05 19.15 -36.85
C GLU A 350 21.33 17.71 -36.40
N PHE A 351 20.39 17.07 -35.70
CA PHE A 351 20.54 15.66 -35.33
C PHE A 351 20.65 14.76 -36.57
N SER A 352 19.98 15.11 -37.67
CA SER A 352 20.10 14.36 -38.92
C SER A 352 21.50 14.47 -39.55
N HIS A 353 22.17 15.61 -39.40
CA HIS A 353 23.57 15.75 -39.80
C HIS A 353 24.50 14.85 -39.00
N THR A 354 24.22 14.61 -37.72
CA THR A 354 24.97 13.64 -36.90
C THR A 354 24.87 12.20 -37.41
N LYS A 355 23.88 11.94 -38.27
CA LYS A 355 23.66 10.67 -38.96
C LYS A 355 24.11 10.71 -40.42
N GLY A 356 24.87 11.73 -40.83
CA GLY A 356 25.45 11.83 -42.17
C GLY A 356 24.44 12.16 -43.28
N TYR A 357 23.27 12.71 -42.93
CA TYR A 357 22.35 13.26 -43.93
C TYR A 357 22.75 14.69 -44.30
N THR A 358 22.53 15.09 -45.55
CA THR A 358 22.89 16.42 -46.06
C THR A 358 21.67 17.35 -46.08
N HIS A 359 21.87 18.62 -46.43
CA HIS A 359 20.77 19.59 -46.67
C HIS A 359 19.90 19.25 -47.89
N ASN A 360 20.33 18.30 -48.73
CA ASN A 360 19.69 17.96 -49.99
C ASN A 360 18.93 16.64 -49.90
N GLY A 361 17.70 16.73 -49.42
CA GLY A 361 16.80 15.62 -49.22
C GLY A 361 15.75 15.91 -48.16
N THR A 362 15.06 14.87 -47.72
CA THR A 362 13.90 14.97 -46.81
C THR A 362 14.23 14.70 -45.34
N TRP A 363 15.51 14.64 -44.98
CA TRP A 363 15.98 14.28 -43.63
C TRP A 363 16.30 15.48 -42.76
N THR A 364 16.84 16.53 -43.37
CA THR A 364 17.15 17.80 -42.69
C THR A 364 16.04 18.83 -42.88
N TYR A 365 15.20 18.65 -43.90
CA TYR A 365 14.05 19.51 -44.20
C TYR A 365 12.86 18.66 -44.65
N GLN A 366 11.64 19.20 -44.59
CA GLN A 366 10.46 18.48 -45.09
C GLN A 366 10.35 18.54 -46.62
N ARG A 367 10.81 19.64 -47.23
CA ARG A 367 10.93 19.84 -48.69
C ARG A 367 9.65 19.54 -49.49
N VAL A 368 8.49 19.95 -48.98
CA VAL A 368 7.24 20.01 -49.75
C VAL A 368 7.29 21.16 -50.78
N PRO A 369 6.98 20.99 -52.07
CA PRO A 369 7.02 22.15 -52.97
C PRO A 369 5.94 23.20 -52.63
N THR A 370 6.33 24.44 -52.30
CA THR A 370 5.40 25.57 -52.05
C THR A 370 4.99 26.31 -53.33
N GLY A 371 5.76 26.13 -54.41
CA GLY A 371 5.64 26.94 -55.63
C GLY A 371 6.13 28.38 -55.49
N GLN A 372 6.71 28.75 -54.35
CA GLN A 372 7.23 30.09 -54.05
C GLN A 372 8.75 30.06 -53.90
N ASN A 373 9.40 31.16 -54.27
CA ASN A 373 10.85 31.35 -54.10
C ASN A 373 11.14 32.49 -53.12
N GLU A 374 12.17 32.33 -52.30
CA GLU A 374 12.77 33.31 -51.40
C GLU A 374 14.25 33.47 -51.76
N ASN A 375 14.69 34.68 -52.10
CA ASN A 375 16.07 34.98 -52.54
C ASN A 375 16.59 34.08 -53.69
N GLY A 376 15.72 33.67 -54.62
CA GLY A 376 16.06 32.78 -55.73
C GLY A 376 16.12 31.29 -55.38
N LYS A 377 15.81 30.92 -54.12
CA LYS A 377 15.67 29.54 -53.64
C LYS A 377 14.19 29.18 -53.45
N PRO A 378 13.71 27.94 -53.69
CA PRO A 378 12.41 27.50 -53.22
C PRO A 378 12.29 27.83 -51.75
N LYS A 379 11.22 28.51 -51.38
CA LYS A 379 10.93 28.83 -50.00
C LYS A 379 10.87 27.52 -49.22
N ASP A 380 11.58 27.48 -48.08
CA ASP A 380 11.51 26.33 -47.19
C ASP A 380 10.05 26.10 -46.80
N SER A 381 9.64 24.86 -46.98
CA SER A 381 8.26 24.41 -46.89
C SER A 381 8.00 23.54 -45.68
N ASP A 382 8.89 23.68 -44.70
CA ASP A 382 8.69 23.09 -43.40
C ASP A 382 7.40 23.66 -42.78
N GLY A 383 6.70 22.83 -42.03
CA GLY A 383 5.35 23.03 -41.55
C GLY A 383 4.25 22.53 -42.51
N LEU A 384 4.57 22.19 -43.77
CA LEU A 384 3.55 21.74 -44.73
C LEU A 384 3.46 20.21 -44.82
N PRO A 385 2.24 19.67 -45.00
CA PRO A 385 2.04 18.25 -45.29
C PRO A 385 2.18 17.92 -46.78
N TYR A 386 2.39 16.65 -47.11
CA TYR A 386 2.23 16.14 -48.47
C TYR A 386 0.76 15.84 -48.79
N ASN A 387 0.36 16.00 -50.05
CA ASN A 387 -0.92 15.53 -50.58
C ASN A 387 -0.67 14.38 -51.57
N VAL A 388 -0.73 13.16 -51.04
CA VAL A 388 -0.47 11.91 -51.76
C VAL A 388 -1.75 11.25 -52.29
N CYS A 389 -2.92 11.92 -52.23
CA CYS A 389 -4.19 11.30 -52.60
C CYS A 389 -4.23 10.78 -54.04
N SER A 390 -3.48 11.41 -54.95
CA SER A 390 -3.35 10.96 -56.34
C SER A 390 -2.75 9.56 -56.49
N LEU A 391 -2.02 9.07 -55.48
CA LEU A 391 -1.42 7.73 -55.48
C LEU A 391 -2.37 6.64 -54.96
N TYR A 392 -3.35 7.01 -54.14
CA TYR A 392 -4.13 6.04 -53.35
C TYR A 392 -5.65 6.13 -53.56
N GLY A 393 -6.15 7.10 -54.33
CA GLY A 393 -7.59 7.22 -54.62
C GLY A 393 -8.46 7.67 -53.42
N GLY A 394 -7.85 8.22 -52.37
CA GLY A 394 -8.52 8.79 -51.19
C GLY A 394 -8.05 8.21 -49.84
N SER A 395 -8.42 8.89 -48.74
CA SER A 395 -7.90 8.60 -47.37
C SER A 395 -8.42 7.31 -46.73
N ASN A 396 -9.56 6.78 -47.20
CA ASN A 396 -10.20 5.58 -46.65
C ASN A 396 -10.01 4.33 -47.53
N GLN A 397 -9.10 4.39 -48.49
CA GLN A 397 -8.83 3.27 -49.39
C GLN A 397 -7.94 2.24 -48.71
N SER A 398 -8.19 0.95 -48.96
CA SER A 398 -7.38 -0.15 -48.39
C SER A 398 -5.89 -0.06 -48.74
N ALA A 399 -5.53 0.64 -49.82
CA ALA A 399 -4.15 0.82 -50.26
C ALA A 399 -3.41 1.94 -49.50
N PHE A 400 -4.14 2.87 -48.86
CA PHE A 400 -3.53 3.94 -48.07
C PHE A 400 -3.11 3.39 -46.69
N PRO A 401 -1.90 3.69 -46.20
CA PRO A 401 -1.35 3.10 -44.97
C PRO A 401 -1.94 3.69 -43.68
N SER A 402 -3.26 3.72 -43.55
CA SER A 402 -3.99 4.20 -42.36
C SER A 402 -4.29 3.09 -41.34
N ASN A 403 -4.19 1.82 -41.73
CA ASN A 403 -4.76 0.69 -40.98
C ASN A 403 -3.78 -0.09 -40.09
N TYR A 404 -2.56 0.41 -39.87
CA TYR A 404 -1.64 -0.21 -38.91
C TYR A 404 -1.79 0.41 -37.50
N PRO A 405 -1.48 -0.33 -36.42
CA PRO A 405 -1.63 0.19 -35.06
C PRO A 405 -0.90 1.52 -34.89
N ASN A 406 -1.57 2.50 -34.28
CA ASN A 406 -0.96 3.80 -34.01
C ASN A 406 -0.48 4.55 -35.26
N SER A 407 -1.02 4.27 -36.46
CA SER A 407 -0.70 5.05 -37.67
C SER A 407 -0.91 6.54 -37.45
N ILE A 408 0.03 7.35 -37.95
CA ILE A 408 -0.07 8.82 -38.00
C ILE A 408 -0.65 9.31 -39.34
N TYR A 409 -0.89 8.40 -40.29
CA TYR A 409 -1.37 8.71 -41.63
C TYR A 409 -2.89 8.50 -41.69
N HIS A 410 -3.64 9.54 -41.35
CA HIS A 410 -5.10 9.49 -41.33
C HIS A 410 -5.76 10.07 -42.58
N ASN A 411 -5.06 10.98 -43.27
CA ASN A 411 -5.58 11.69 -44.42
C ASN A 411 -4.52 11.78 -45.53
N CYS A 412 -4.82 11.29 -46.73
CA CYS A 412 -3.88 11.34 -47.85
C CYS A 412 -3.57 12.77 -48.31
N ALA A 413 -4.41 13.76 -47.97
CA ALA A 413 -4.18 15.16 -48.32
C ALA A 413 -3.37 15.92 -47.26
N ASP A 414 -3.14 15.30 -46.10
CA ASP A 414 -2.51 15.91 -44.92
C ASP A 414 -1.55 14.90 -44.28
N VAL A 415 -0.52 14.52 -45.04
CA VAL A 415 0.51 13.57 -44.61
C VAL A 415 1.69 14.32 -44.00
N PRO A 416 2.10 14.03 -42.76
CA PRO A 416 3.32 14.59 -42.17
C PRO A 416 4.54 14.35 -43.06
N ALA A 417 5.19 15.42 -43.52
CA ALA A 417 6.21 15.36 -44.55
C ALA A 417 7.63 15.20 -43.97
N GLY A 418 8.46 14.40 -44.64
CA GLY A 418 9.88 14.22 -44.31
C GLY A 418 10.14 13.67 -42.90
N PHE A 419 11.41 13.65 -42.51
CA PHE A 419 11.80 13.19 -41.16
C PHE A 419 11.19 14.05 -40.06
N LEU A 420 11.19 15.37 -40.24
CA LEU A 420 10.78 16.31 -39.20
C LEU A 420 9.28 16.18 -38.89
N GLY A 421 8.45 16.15 -39.94
CA GLY A 421 7.00 16.01 -39.78
C GLY A 421 6.61 14.65 -39.21
N VAL A 422 7.17 13.56 -39.74
CA VAL A 422 6.89 12.20 -39.23
C VAL A 422 7.30 12.07 -37.77
N THR A 423 8.51 12.53 -37.42
CA THR A 423 9.03 12.43 -36.06
C THR A 423 8.24 13.28 -35.08
N ALA A 424 7.89 14.52 -35.46
CA ALA A 424 7.05 15.38 -34.62
C ALA A 424 5.65 14.79 -34.41
N ALA A 425 5.02 14.24 -35.45
CA ALA A 425 3.70 13.60 -35.33
C ALA A 425 3.72 12.40 -34.39
N VAL A 426 4.72 11.52 -34.51
CA VAL A 426 4.87 10.38 -33.59
C VAL A 426 5.21 10.83 -32.18
N TRP A 427 6.06 11.85 -32.03
CA TRP A 427 6.41 12.39 -30.72
C TRP A 427 5.17 12.98 -30.03
N GLN A 428 4.32 13.72 -30.74
CA GLN A 428 3.05 14.22 -30.21
C GLN A 428 2.12 13.07 -29.80
N GLN A 429 2.01 12.03 -30.62
CA GLN A 429 1.24 10.84 -30.29
C GLN A 429 1.72 10.17 -28.99
N LEU A 430 3.03 10.04 -28.79
CA LEU A 430 3.61 9.45 -27.58
C LEU A 430 3.42 10.34 -26.35
N ILE A 431 3.43 11.67 -26.50
CA ILE A 431 3.03 12.62 -25.44
C ILE A 431 1.59 12.36 -25.02
N ASN A 432 0.66 12.28 -25.98
CA ASN A 432 -0.76 12.05 -25.72
C ASN A 432 -1.02 10.71 -25.01
N GLN A 433 -0.18 9.71 -25.27
CA GLN A 433 -0.24 8.38 -24.65
C GLN A 433 0.53 8.30 -23.32
N ASN A 434 1.21 9.37 -22.89
CA ASN A 434 2.12 9.37 -21.74
C ASN A 434 3.21 8.27 -21.82
N ALA A 435 3.67 7.97 -23.05
CA ALA A 435 4.53 6.84 -23.37
C ALA A 435 6.02 7.20 -23.48
N LEU A 436 6.39 8.46 -23.18
CA LEU A 436 7.78 8.93 -23.19
C LEU A 436 8.40 8.86 -21.79
N PRO A 437 9.73 8.63 -21.67
CA PRO A 437 10.42 8.67 -20.39
C PRO A 437 10.17 9.98 -19.62
N ILE A 438 10.37 11.11 -20.29
CA ILE A 438 10.18 12.44 -19.73
C ILE A 438 8.81 12.97 -20.13
N ASN A 439 7.99 13.26 -19.11
CA ASN A 439 6.73 13.96 -19.23
C ASN A 439 6.93 15.33 -18.57
N TYR A 440 7.23 16.32 -19.41
CA TYR A 440 7.55 17.68 -18.97
C TYR A 440 6.41 18.32 -18.15
N ALA A 441 5.16 18.04 -18.50
CA ALA A 441 3.99 18.56 -17.79
C ALA A 441 3.90 18.06 -16.33
N ASN A 442 4.52 16.92 -15.99
CA ASN A 442 4.49 16.33 -14.66
C ASN A 442 5.73 16.64 -13.81
N LEU A 443 6.72 17.37 -14.33
CA LEU A 443 7.97 17.64 -13.58
C LEU A 443 7.76 18.65 -12.44
N GLY A 444 6.76 19.52 -12.54
CA GLY A 444 6.47 20.54 -11.53
C GLY A 444 6.03 19.99 -10.17
N SER A 445 5.60 18.73 -10.10
CA SER A 445 5.17 18.09 -8.84
C SER A 445 6.30 17.41 -8.07
N GLN A 446 7.53 17.41 -8.60
CA GLN A 446 8.66 16.74 -7.96
C GLN A 446 9.14 17.52 -6.73
N THR A 447 9.24 16.85 -5.59
CA THR A 447 9.86 17.43 -4.38
C THR A 447 11.32 17.79 -4.65
N ASN A 448 11.74 19.00 -4.24
CA ASN A 448 13.14 19.40 -4.28
C ASN A 448 13.80 19.04 -2.95
N TYR A 449 14.68 18.05 -2.96
CA TYR A 449 15.52 17.72 -1.81
C TYR A 449 16.73 18.65 -1.76
N ASN A 450 17.17 19.04 -0.55
CA ASN A 450 18.43 19.76 -0.38
C ASN A 450 19.58 18.75 -0.42
N LEU A 451 20.27 18.67 -1.57
CA LEU A 451 21.38 17.76 -1.80
C LEU A 451 22.71 18.49 -1.59
N ASN A 452 23.32 18.34 -0.42
CA ASN A 452 24.53 19.06 -0.05
C ASN A 452 25.60 18.18 0.63
N ALA A 453 25.62 16.88 0.32
CA ALA A 453 26.61 15.97 0.88
C ALA A 453 28.04 16.40 0.52
N SER A 454 28.81 16.88 1.50
CA SER A 454 30.27 16.93 1.43
C SER A 454 30.79 15.57 1.89
N LEU A 455 31.67 14.94 1.10
CA LEU A 455 32.20 13.60 1.38
C LEU A 455 33.03 13.61 2.68
N ASN A 456 32.40 13.29 3.82
CA ASN A 456 33.08 13.02 5.08
C ASN A 456 33.08 11.51 5.37
N THR A 457 34.27 10.92 5.45
CA THR A 457 34.49 9.49 5.69
C THR A 457 34.14 9.06 7.12
N GLN A 458 34.01 9.98 8.07
CA GLN A 458 33.63 9.68 9.46
C GLN A 458 32.11 9.55 9.64
N ASP A 459 31.32 10.33 8.89
CA ASP A 459 29.86 10.22 8.86
C ASP A 459 29.39 8.92 8.17
N LEU A 460 30.25 8.36 7.31
CA LEU A 460 30.05 7.10 6.58
C LEU A 460 29.84 5.90 7.52
N ALA A 461 30.66 5.76 8.56
CA ALA A 461 30.64 4.62 9.48
C ALA A 461 29.52 4.71 10.53
N ASN A 462 29.26 5.91 11.07
CA ASN A 462 28.24 6.12 12.11
C ASN A 462 26.80 5.99 11.58
N SER A 463 26.58 6.30 10.30
CA SER A 463 25.27 6.14 9.64
C SER A 463 24.89 4.66 9.45
N MET A 464 25.83 3.74 9.31
CA MET A 464 25.52 2.31 9.09
C MET A 464 25.02 1.61 10.35
N LEU A 465 25.58 1.94 11.51
CA LEU A 465 25.14 1.36 12.79
C LEU A 465 23.68 1.75 13.12
N SER A 466 23.29 2.98 12.81
CA SER A 466 21.90 3.44 12.95
C SER A 466 20.97 2.89 11.86
N THR A 467 21.51 2.51 10.70
CA THR A 467 20.75 1.86 9.62
C THR A 467 20.36 0.44 10.02
N ILE A 468 21.28 -0.34 10.60
CA ILE A 468 20.96 -1.68 11.16
C ILE A 468 19.88 -1.56 12.25
N GLN A 469 19.91 -0.51 13.09
CA GLN A 469 18.86 -0.27 14.09
C GLN A 469 17.51 0.18 13.48
N LYS A 470 17.50 0.95 12.38
CA LYS A 470 16.27 1.38 11.70
C LYS A 470 15.66 0.30 10.80
N THR A 471 16.42 -0.64 10.25
CA THR A 471 15.88 -1.81 9.51
C THR A 471 15.02 -2.71 10.40
N PHE A 472 15.22 -2.67 11.73
CA PHE A 472 14.36 -3.34 12.71
C PHE A 472 13.06 -2.59 13.04
N VAL A 473 12.89 -1.35 12.59
CA VAL A 473 11.62 -0.61 12.73
C VAL A 473 10.84 -0.74 11.42
N THR A 474 10.48 -1.98 11.09
CA THR A 474 9.46 -2.26 10.08
C THR A 474 8.15 -1.65 10.58
N SER A 475 7.54 -0.76 9.80
CA SER A 475 6.15 -0.36 10.00
C SER A 475 5.30 -1.63 9.82
N SER A 476 5.01 -2.33 10.91
CA SER A 476 4.17 -3.51 10.88
C SER A 476 2.72 -3.09 11.05
N VAL A 477 1.90 -3.33 10.04
CA VAL A 477 0.45 -3.24 10.23
C VAL A 477 0.06 -4.48 11.02
N THR A 478 -0.15 -4.28 12.31
CA THR A 478 -0.59 -5.34 13.21
C THR A 478 -2.10 -5.45 13.07
N ASN A 479 -2.55 -6.38 12.23
CA ASN A 479 -3.98 -6.69 12.12
C ASN A 479 -4.34 -7.67 13.24
N HIS A 480 -5.31 -7.26 14.06
CA HIS A 480 -5.92 -8.12 15.04
C HIS A 480 -7.23 -8.65 14.46
N TYR A 481 -7.32 -9.97 14.27
CA TYR A 481 -8.60 -10.62 14.08
C TYR A 481 -8.81 -11.64 15.21
N SER A 482 -10.04 -11.74 15.67
CA SER A 482 -10.40 -12.62 16.76
C SER A 482 -11.26 -13.75 16.20
N SER A 483 -10.90 -15.00 16.53
CA SER A 483 -11.78 -16.15 16.29
C SER A 483 -12.41 -16.55 17.61
N SER A 484 -13.73 -16.67 17.66
CA SER A 484 -14.48 -17.11 18.83
C SER A 484 -15.03 -18.53 18.63
N ALA A 485 -14.90 -19.36 19.67
CA ALA A 485 -15.56 -20.66 19.75
C ALA A 485 -16.38 -20.72 21.04
N SER A 486 -17.66 -21.12 20.94
CA SER A 486 -18.56 -21.21 22.08
C SER A 486 -19.05 -22.64 22.29
N GLN A 487 -19.02 -23.11 23.55
CA GLN A 487 -19.51 -24.42 23.94
C GLN A 487 -20.47 -24.28 25.12
N SER A 488 -21.67 -24.84 24.99
CA SER A 488 -22.65 -24.94 26.09
C SER A 488 -22.33 -26.11 27.00
N PHE A 489 -22.60 -25.97 28.29
CA PHE A 489 -22.49 -27.07 29.26
C PHE A 489 -23.70 -27.12 30.19
N ARG A 490 -23.98 -28.33 30.68
CA ARG A 490 -24.97 -28.64 31.72
C ARG A 490 -24.31 -29.56 32.74
N SER A 491 -24.36 -29.21 34.02
CA SER A 491 -23.75 -30.02 35.08
C SER A 491 -24.60 -30.03 36.34
N PRO A 492 -24.75 -31.19 37.03
CA PRO A 492 -25.47 -31.23 38.29
C PRO A 492 -24.77 -30.38 39.36
N ILE A 493 -25.60 -29.77 40.22
CA ILE A 493 -25.17 -29.06 41.42
C ILE A 493 -25.43 -29.95 42.63
N LEU A 494 -24.47 -29.99 43.54
CA LEU A 494 -24.63 -30.54 44.88
C LEU A 494 -24.35 -29.43 45.89
N GLY A 495 -25.28 -29.19 46.79
CA GLY A 495 -25.16 -28.13 47.78
C GLY A 495 -25.76 -28.45 49.13
N VAL A 496 -25.44 -27.59 50.08
CA VAL A 496 -25.96 -27.61 51.46
C VAL A 496 -26.55 -26.25 51.79
N ASN A 497 -27.59 -26.24 52.62
CA ASN A 497 -28.20 -25.02 53.12
C ASN A 497 -28.49 -25.12 54.62
N ALA A 498 -28.47 -23.98 55.29
CA ALA A 498 -28.85 -23.82 56.68
C ALA A 498 -29.75 -22.60 56.84
N LYS A 499 -30.82 -22.74 57.63
CA LYS A 499 -31.81 -21.71 57.93
C LYS A 499 -31.98 -21.57 59.43
N ILE A 500 -32.18 -20.35 59.88
CA ILE A 500 -32.54 -20.04 61.27
C ILE A 500 -33.61 -18.96 61.26
N GLY A 501 -34.66 -19.14 62.04
CA GLY A 501 -35.78 -18.21 62.03
C GLY A 501 -36.79 -18.45 63.13
N TYR A 502 -37.93 -17.80 62.99
CA TYR A 502 -39.07 -17.95 63.87
C TYR A 502 -40.33 -18.19 63.05
N GLN A 503 -41.17 -19.10 63.52
CA GLN A 503 -42.48 -19.38 62.92
C GLN A 503 -43.59 -18.96 63.89
N ASN A 504 -44.55 -18.20 63.38
CA ASN A 504 -45.71 -17.71 64.12
C ASN A 504 -47.01 -18.18 63.43
N TYR A 505 -47.78 -19.01 64.11
CA TYR A 505 -49.09 -19.50 63.69
C TYR A 505 -50.18 -18.60 64.25
N PHE A 506 -51.01 -18.05 63.36
CA PHE A 506 -52.18 -17.25 63.73
C PHE A 506 -53.35 -18.15 64.15
N ASN A 507 -53.39 -19.37 63.60
CA ASN A 507 -54.32 -20.44 63.96
C ASN A 507 -53.74 -21.80 63.55
N ASP A 508 -54.50 -22.88 63.73
CA ASP A 508 -54.04 -24.23 63.45
C ASP A 508 -53.80 -24.53 61.97
N PHE A 509 -54.22 -23.64 61.06
CA PHE A 509 -54.10 -23.81 59.61
C PHE A 509 -53.09 -22.86 58.98
N ILE A 510 -52.92 -21.64 59.51
CA ILE A 510 -52.16 -20.57 58.86
C ILE A 510 -51.06 -20.05 59.79
N GLY A 511 -49.84 -20.03 59.27
CA GLY A 511 -48.69 -19.41 59.94
C GLY A 511 -47.77 -18.67 58.99
N LEU A 512 -46.83 -17.93 59.56
CA LEU A 512 -45.81 -17.18 58.85
C LEU A 512 -44.44 -17.47 59.47
N ALA A 513 -43.47 -17.82 58.64
CA ALA A 513 -42.09 -17.99 59.05
C ALA A 513 -41.20 -16.93 58.40
N TYR A 514 -40.28 -16.36 59.19
CA TYR A 514 -39.24 -15.47 58.70
C TYR A 514 -37.88 -16.00 59.17
N TYR A 515 -36.91 -16.03 58.26
CA TYR A 515 -35.63 -16.71 58.52
C TYR A 515 -34.47 -16.09 57.74
N GLY A 516 -33.27 -16.22 58.29
CA GLY A 516 -32.01 -16.09 57.57
C GLY A 516 -31.62 -17.43 56.96
N ILE A 517 -30.95 -17.41 55.81
CA ILE A 517 -30.49 -18.60 55.09
C ILE A 517 -29.08 -18.40 54.55
N VAL A 518 -28.25 -19.45 54.67
CA VAL A 518 -26.94 -19.55 54.03
C VAL A 518 -26.90 -20.84 53.21
N LYS A 519 -26.31 -20.79 52.02
CA LYS A 519 -26.18 -21.92 51.10
C LYS A 519 -24.78 -22.00 50.53
N TYR A 520 -24.31 -23.22 50.31
CA TYR A 520 -23.08 -23.50 49.58
C TYR A 520 -23.36 -24.55 48.50
N ASN A 521 -23.01 -24.24 47.26
CA ASN A 521 -23.25 -25.09 46.09
C ASN A 521 -21.94 -25.35 45.36
N TYR A 522 -21.74 -26.59 44.92
CA TYR A 522 -20.58 -27.03 44.17
C TYR A 522 -21.00 -27.77 42.89
N SER A 523 -20.28 -27.49 41.80
CA SER A 523 -20.40 -28.22 40.54
C SER A 523 -19.06 -28.26 39.80
N LYS A 524 -18.87 -29.26 38.95
CA LYS A 524 -17.72 -29.37 38.04
C LYS A 524 -18.24 -29.45 36.61
N ALA A 525 -17.79 -28.55 35.74
CA ALA A 525 -18.13 -28.56 34.32
C ALA A 525 -16.92 -28.11 33.48
N LEU A 526 -16.75 -28.66 32.28
CA LEU A 526 -15.67 -28.28 31.35
C LEU A 526 -14.27 -28.21 32.03
N ASN A 527 -13.95 -29.18 32.88
CA ASN A 527 -12.71 -29.26 33.68
C ASN A 527 -12.44 -28.09 34.65
N GLN A 528 -13.44 -27.24 34.92
CA GLN A 528 -13.38 -26.15 35.89
C GLN A 528 -14.24 -26.42 37.13
N LYS A 529 -13.84 -25.84 38.27
CA LYS A 529 -14.57 -25.91 39.54
C LYS A 529 -15.48 -24.68 39.67
N PHE A 530 -16.75 -24.90 39.97
CA PHE A 530 -17.73 -23.85 40.22
C PHE A 530 -18.20 -23.93 41.67
N GLN A 531 -18.02 -22.85 42.41
CA GLN A 531 -18.48 -22.72 43.80
C GLN A 531 -19.40 -21.51 43.91
N GLN A 532 -20.55 -21.68 44.55
CA GLN A 532 -21.52 -20.62 44.78
C GLN A 532 -21.84 -20.56 46.28
N LEU A 533 -21.55 -19.42 46.90
CA LEU A 533 -21.92 -19.11 48.27
C LEU A 533 -23.08 -18.12 48.25
N SER A 534 -24.22 -18.50 48.85
CA SER A 534 -25.41 -17.66 48.92
C SER A 534 -25.74 -17.33 50.36
N TYR A 535 -26.17 -16.11 50.63
CA TYR A 535 -26.71 -15.73 51.93
C TYR A 535 -27.86 -14.74 51.75
N GLY A 536 -28.82 -14.75 52.67
CA GLY A 536 -29.97 -13.87 52.58
C GLY A 536 -31.05 -14.20 53.61
N GLY A 537 -32.28 -13.80 53.29
CA GLY A 537 -33.43 -13.99 54.16
C GLY A 537 -34.70 -14.28 53.37
N GLY A 538 -35.67 -14.90 54.02
CA GLY A 538 -36.93 -15.27 53.39
C GLY A 538 -38.11 -15.20 54.35
N ILE A 539 -39.29 -15.16 53.73
CA ILE A 539 -40.58 -15.19 54.42
C ILE A 539 -41.43 -16.26 53.73
N ASP A 540 -41.92 -17.22 54.50
CA ASP A 540 -42.77 -18.32 54.03
C ASP A 540 -44.14 -18.25 54.71
N LEU A 541 -45.22 -18.29 53.91
CA LEU A 541 -46.57 -18.59 54.38
C LEU A 541 -46.69 -20.10 54.58
N LEU A 542 -47.18 -20.51 55.74
CA LEU A 542 -47.37 -21.90 56.14
C LEU A 542 -48.87 -22.22 56.14
N LEU A 543 -49.26 -23.27 55.42
CA LEU A 543 -50.63 -23.76 55.35
C LEU A 543 -50.66 -25.23 55.77
N ASP A 544 -51.05 -25.48 57.01
CA ASP A 544 -51.14 -26.82 57.60
C ASP A 544 -52.54 -27.39 57.38
N PHE A 545 -52.62 -28.53 56.69
CA PHE A 545 -53.90 -29.21 56.42
C PHE A 545 -54.29 -30.18 57.54
N ILE A 546 -53.29 -30.78 58.19
CA ILE A 546 -53.48 -31.74 59.27
C ILE A 546 -52.69 -31.21 60.46
N THR A 547 -53.38 -30.96 61.58
CA THR A 547 -52.73 -30.65 62.86
C THR A 547 -53.32 -31.57 63.93
N THR A 548 -52.46 -32.32 64.61
CA THR A 548 -52.86 -33.25 65.67
C THR A 548 -52.34 -32.77 67.01
N TYR A 549 -53.21 -32.75 68.00
CA TYR A 549 -52.88 -32.45 69.40
C TYR A 549 -53.04 -33.71 70.24
N SER A 550 -52.13 -33.89 71.21
CA SER A 550 -52.25 -34.89 72.25
C SER A 550 -52.81 -34.24 73.52
N ASN A 551 -53.86 -34.84 74.09
CA ASN A 551 -54.40 -34.41 75.37
C ASN A 551 -53.61 -35.06 76.50
N LYS A 552 -53.09 -34.26 77.44
CA LYS A 552 -52.72 -34.75 78.78
C LYS A 552 -53.85 -34.41 79.75
N ASN A 553 -54.41 -35.41 80.42
CA ASN A 553 -55.33 -35.18 81.52
C ASN A 553 -54.53 -34.70 82.74
N SER A 554 -54.81 -33.47 83.21
CA SER A 554 -54.36 -33.01 84.53
C SER A 554 -55.17 -33.73 85.61
N PRO A 555 -54.56 -34.23 86.70
CA PRO A 555 -55.28 -34.91 87.79
C PRO A 555 -56.23 -34.00 88.59
N THR A 556 -56.21 -32.69 88.35
CA THR A 556 -57.07 -31.70 89.00
C THR A 556 -57.91 -31.00 87.93
N GLY A 557 -59.22 -31.24 87.98
CA GLY A 557 -60.18 -31.04 86.87
C GLY A 557 -60.52 -29.60 86.49
N ILE A 558 -59.54 -28.77 86.13
CA ILE A 558 -59.78 -27.48 85.47
C ILE A 558 -58.70 -27.26 84.39
N GLN A 559 -59.11 -27.34 83.11
CA GLN A 559 -58.37 -27.15 81.85
C GLN A 559 -57.50 -28.32 81.33
N THR A 560 -57.95 -28.91 80.22
CA THR A 560 -57.17 -29.79 79.33
C THR A 560 -56.15 -28.95 78.55
N ARG A 561 -54.87 -29.03 78.90
CA ARG A 561 -53.79 -28.48 78.08
C ARG A 561 -53.58 -29.39 76.87
N ARG A 562 -53.98 -28.94 75.68
CA ARG A 562 -53.57 -29.57 74.41
C ARG A 562 -52.05 -29.44 74.33
N ASN A 563 -51.35 -30.45 73.81
CA ASN A 563 -49.93 -30.37 73.47
C ASN A 563 -49.78 -30.75 71.99
N PHE A 564 -49.12 -29.91 71.21
CA PHE A 564 -48.85 -30.17 69.80
C PHE A 564 -48.16 -31.53 69.58
N SER A 565 -48.73 -32.37 68.70
CA SER A 565 -48.19 -33.69 68.37
C SER A 565 -47.57 -33.73 66.98
N SER A 566 -48.30 -33.31 65.95
CA SER A 566 -47.80 -33.27 64.57
C SER A 566 -48.56 -32.28 63.70
N SER A 567 -47.90 -31.80 62.64
CA SER A 567 -48.57 -31.11 61.53
C SER A 567 -48.01 -31.51 60.17
N PHE A 568 -48.87 -31.48 59.16
CA PHE A 568 -48.52 -31.66 57.76
C PHE A 568 -49.16 -30.56 56.93
N GLY A 569 -48.36 -29.92 56.09
CA GLY A 569 -48.78 -28.75 55.33
C GLY A 569 -47.90 -28.46 54.13
N ILE A 570 -48.25 -27.37 53.45
CA ILE A 570 -47.43 -26.74 52.43
C ILE A 570 -46.85 -25.43 52.96
N PHE A 571 -45.73 -25.02 52.38
CA PHE A 571 -45.22 -23.68 52.54
C PHE A 571 -45.04 -23.03 51.18
N GLY A 572 -45.22 -21.71 51.11
CA GLY A 572 -44.99 -20.90 49.92
C GLY A 572 -44.46 -19.53 50.31
N GLY A 573 -43.33 -19.10 49.73
CA GLY A 573 -42.61 -17.92 50.19
C GLY A 573 -41.64 -17.31 49.19
N LEU A 574 -41.08 -16.17 49.59
CA LEU A 574 -40.08 -15.42 48.82
C LEU A 574 -38.76 -15.35 49.60
N ARG A 575 -37.64 -15.48 48.89
CA ARG A 575 -36.28 -15.42 49.44
C ARG A 575 -35.44 -14.42 48.66
N GLY A 576 -34.93 -13.40 49.34
CA GLY A 576 -33.89 -12.54 48.79
C GLY A 576 -32.53 -13.16 49.07
N LEU A 577 -31.75 -13.46 48.03
CA LEU A 577 -30.44 -14.09 48.15
C LEU A 577 -29.37 -13.25 47.45
N TYR A 578 -28.21 -13.11 48.09
CA TYR A 578 -26.99 -12.63 47.44
C TYR A 578 -26.08 -13.82 47.15
N ASN A 579 -25.83 -14.07 45.87
CA ASN A 579 -25.05 -15.20 45.36
C ASN A 579 -23.65 -14.74 44.93
N SER A 580 -22.61 -15.30 45.53
CA SER A 580 -21.21 -15.09 45.15
C SER A 580 -20.68 -16.33 44.42
N TYR A 581 -20.32 -16.19 43.14
CA TYR A 581 -19.71 -17.25 42.33
C TYR A 581 -18.19 -17.13 42.34
N TYR A 582 -17.52 -18.24 42.60
CA TYR A 582 -16.07 -18.39 42.58
C TYR A 582 -15.68 -19.34 41.44
N VAL A 583 -15.06 -18.77 40.41
CA VAL A 583 -14.63 -19.47 39.19
C VAL A 583 -13.34 -18.82 38.70
N LEU A 584 -12.31 -19.62 38.37
CA LEU A 584 -11.01 -19.12 37.89
C LEU A 584 -10.38 -18.05 38.82
N ASN A 585 -10.47 -18.24 40.14
CA ASN A 585 -9.97 -17.30 41.18
C ASN A 585 -10.58 -15.88 41.12
N LYS A 586 -11.70 -15.67 40.42
CA LYS A 586 -12.45 -14.40 40.43
C LYS A 586 -13.81 -14.58 41.12
N VAL A 587 -14.25 -13.52 41.80
CA VAL A 587 -15.53 -13.48 42.53
C VAL A 587 -16.49 -12.55 41.80
N LYS A 588 -17.72 -13.03 41.58
CA LYS A 588 -18.82 -12.16 41.11
C LYS A 588 -20.04 -12.35 41.98
N GLY A 589 -20.54 -11.26 42.55
CA GLY A 589 -21.76 -11.23 43.32
C GLY A 589 -22.98 -10.88 42.47
N SER A 590 -24.12 -11.49 42.73
CA SER A 590 -25.42 -11.10 42.17
C SER A 590 -26.53 -11.34 43.18
N GLY A 591 -27.42 -10.35 43.34
CA GLY A 591 -28.68 -10.54 44.04
C GLY A 591 -29.72 -11.24 43.15
N ASN A 592 -30.51 -12.14 43.74
CA ASN A 592 -31.69 -12.74 43.11
C ASN A 592 -32.86 -12.80 44.12
N LEU A 593 -34.07 -12.95 43.58
CA LEU A 593 -35.29 -13.19 44.33
C LEU A 593 -35.83 -14.57 43.92
N ASP A 594 -35.93 -15.48 44.87
CA ASP A 594 -36.42 -16.84 44.64
C ASP A 594 -37.84 -16.99 45.20
N VAL A 595 -38.69 -17.73 44.48
CA VAL A 595 -39.91 -18.33 45.05
C VAL A 595 -39.56 -19.70 45.59
N ALA A 596 -39.99 -19.99 46.81
CA ALA A 596 -39.86 -21.30 47.40
C ALA A 596 -41.22 -21.87 47.76
N THR A 597 -41.44 -23.13 47.42
CA THR A 597 -42.67 -23.84 47.78
C THR A 597 -42.38 -25.31 48.03
N GLY A 598 -43.20 -25.96 48.86
CA GLY A 598 -43.02 -27.38 49.13
C GLY A 598 -43.91 -27.90 50.24
N LEU A 599 -43.58 -29.09 50.71
CA LEU A 599 -44.23 -29.79 51.81
C LEU A 599 -43.41 -29.62 53.09
N ASN A 600 -44.12 -29.44 54.19
CA ASN A 600 -43.53 -29.39 55.53
C ASN A 600 -44.26 -30.38 56.43
N TYR A 601 -43.50 -31.18 57.17
CA TYR A 601 -43.99 -32.12 58.16
C TYR A 601 -43.28 -31.88 59.47
N ARG A 602 -44.04 -31.63 60.54
CA ARG A 602 -43.51 -31.47 61.88
C ARG A 602 -44.06 -32.57 62.78
N TYR A 603 -43.19 -33.24 63.51
CA TYR A 603 -43.55 -34.17 64.59
C TYR A 603 -42.89 -33.70 65.88
N LYS A 604 -43.72 -33.27 66.84
CA LYS A 604 -43.27 -32.58 68.06
C LYS A 604 -42.31 -31.43 67.72
N HIS A 605 -41.03 -31.57 68.01
CA HIS A 605 -40.02 -30.57 67.70
C HIS A 605 -39.29 -30.83 66.37
N SER A 606 -39.29 -32.06 65.86
CA SER A 606 -38.63 -32.41 64.60
C SER A 606 -39.42 -31.90 63.41
N LYS A 607 -38.74 -31.24 62.47
CA LYS A 607 -39.33 -30.63 61.27
C LYS A 607 -38.62 -31.12 60.01
N TYR A 608 -39.38 -31.46 58.98
CA TYR A 608 -38.91 -31.93 57.68
C TYR A 608 -39.53 -31.07 56.59
N SER A 609 -38.69 -30.49 55.74
CA SER A 609 -39.14 -29.61 54.65
C SER A 609 -38.58 -30.12 53.33
N VAL A 610 -39.45 -30.44 52.38
CA VAL A 610 -39.06 -30.83 51.01
C VAL A 610 -39.70 -29.88 50.04
N GLY A 611 -38.90 -29.25 49.18
CA GLY A 611 -39.45 -28.26 48.26
C GLY A 611 -38.54 -27.89 47.11
N ILE A 612 -39.04 -26.94 46.33
CA ILE A 612 -38.34 -26.36 45.20
C ILE A 612 -38.08 -24.87 45.45
N SER A 613 -36.97 -24.37 44.94
CA SER A 613 -36.57 -22.96 44.93
C SER A 613 -36.40 -22.54 43.47
N ILE A 614 -37.19 -21.57 43.02
CA ILE A 614 -37.22 -21.10 41.64
C ILE A 614 -36.73 -19.65 41.61
N PRO A 615 -35.58 -19.35 40.98
CA PRO A 615 -35.12 -17.98 40.78
C PRO A 615 -36.07 -17.22 39.84
N LEU A 616 -36.60 -16.08 40.29
CA LEU A 616 -37.54 -15.28 39.50
C LEU A 616 -36.84 -14.36 38.50
N ILE A 617 -35.65 -13.87 38.81
CA ILE A 617 -34.95 -12.93 37.94
C ILE A 617 -34.04 -13.72 37.01
N GLN A 618 -34.37 -13.70 35.71
CA GLN A 618 -33.50 -14.25 34.67
C GLN A 618 -32.21 -13.42 34.61
N ARG A 619 -31.07 -14.04 34.90
CA ARG A 619 -29.78 -13.35 34.89
C ARG A 619 -28.72 -14.19 34.22
N LYS A 620 -27.81 -13.48 33.56
CA LYS A 620 -26.60 -14.04 33.00
C LYS A 620 -25.41 -13.57 33.84
N ALA A 621 -24.89 -14.45 34.68
CA ALA A 621 -23.68 -14.13 35.44
C ALA A 621 -22.46 -14.44 34.58
N SER A 622 -21.70 -13.41 34.17
CA SER A 622 -20.49 -13.59 33.37
C SER A 622 -19.21 -13.47 34.20
N VAL A 623 -18.30 -14.44 34.08
CA VAL A 623 -16.93 -14.36 34.63
C VAL A 623 -15.96 -14.36 33.46
N ILE A 624 -15.13 -13.32 33.37
CA ILE A 624 -14.17 -13.12 32.28
C ILE A 624 -12.75 -13.22 32.84
N SER A 625 -11.92 -14.05 32.21
CA SER A 625 -10.50 -14.18 32.49
C SER A 625 -9.69 -13.97 31.20
N SER A 626 -8.76 -13.02 31.22
CA SER A 626 -7.95 -12.60 30.08
C SER A 626 -6.49 -12.97 30.32
N GLY A 627 -5.90 -13.78 29.43
CA GLY A 627 -4.47 -14.04 29.32
C GLY A 627 -3.82 -13.28 28.16
N SER A 628 -2.55 -13.55 27.84
CA SER A 628 -1.80 -12.89 26.75
C SER A 628 -2.46 -13.08 25.37
N ASP A 629 -2.92 -14.31 25.07
CA ASP A 629 -3.36 -14.70 23.72
C ASP A 629 -4.82 -15.19 23.65
N TYR A 630 -5.48 -15.30 24.81
CA TYR A 630 -6.82 -15.88 24.93
C TYR A 630 -7.67 -15.14 25.97
N THR A 631 -8.94 -14.89 25.63
CA THR A 631 -9.97 -14.45 26.58
C THR A 631 -11.00 -15.56 26.77
N ASN A 632 -11.14 -16.04 28.00
CA ASN A 632 -12.15 -17.02 28.38
C ASN A 632 -13.30 -16.31 29.10
N SER A 633 -14.52 -16.47 28.60
CA SER A 633 -15.74 -15.97 29.22
C SER A 633 -16.67 -17.13 29.56
N PHE A 634 -17.09 -17.23 30.82
CA PHE A 634 -18.12 -18.16 31.28
C PHE A 634 -19.38 -17.37 31.60
N VAL A 635 -20.49 -17.71 30.94
CA VAL A 635 -21.80 -17.11 31.20
C VAL A 635 -22.72 -18.17 31.80
N PHE A 636 -23.13 -17.98 33.05
CA PHE A 636 -24.10 -18.82 33.73
C PHE A 636 -25.50 -18.28 33.52
N ASN A 637 -26.43 -19.14 33.13
CA ASN A 637 -27.83 -18.77 33.03
C ASN A 637 -28.54 -19.12 34.33
N GLU A 638 -29.16 -18.12 34.96
CA GLU A 638 -30.09 -18.30 36.07
C GLU A 638 -31.49 -17.87 35.63
N GLY A 639 -32.51 -18.58 36.09
CA GLY A 639 -33.90 -18.28 35.78
C GLY A 639 -34.82 -19.43 36.15
N ALA A 640 -36.10 -19.32 35.78
CA ALA A 640 -37.15 -20.26 36.19
C ALA A 640 -36.90 -21.73 35.77
N SER A 641 -36.13 -21.97 34.70
CA SER A 641 -35.72 -23.31 34.27
C SER A 641 -34.63 -23.95 35.13
N HIS A 642 -34.01 -23.20 36.05
CA HIS A 642 -32.92 -23.63 36.92
C HIS A 642 -33.38 -23.74 38.37
N PHE A 643 -34.54 -24.38 38.58
CA PHE A 643 -35.05 -24.62 39.93
C PHE A 643 -34.14 -25.60 40.67
N LYS A 644 -34.06 -25.43 41.98
CA LYS A 644 -33.34 -26.33 42.88
C LYS A 644 -34.34 -27.09 43.73
N VAL A 645 -34.09 -28.38 43.93
CA VAL A 645 -34.82 -29.22 44.89
C VAL A 645 -34.02 -29.26 46.18
N PHE A 646 -34.67 -29.08 47.32
CA PHE A 646 -34.02 -29.15 48.62
C PHE A 646 -34.78 -30.07 49.58
N PHE A 647 -34.03 -30.71 50.47
CA PHE A 647 -34.53 -31.45 51.60
C PHE A 647 -33.85 -30.91 52.86
N ASN A 648 -34.63 -30.46 53.82
CA ASN A 648 -34.15 -29.95 55.10
C ASN A 648 -34.74 -30.74 56.26
N TYR A 649 -33.91 -30.94 57.27
CA TYR A 649 -34.31 -31.39 58.60
C TYR A 649 -34.00 -30.30 59.62
N GLY A 650 -34.87 -30.14 60.60
CA GLY A 650 -34.70 -29.12 61.62
C GLY A 650 -35.40 -29.43 62.93
N TRP A 651 -35.21 -28.50 63.85
CA TRP A 651 -35.80 -28.53 65.18
C TRP A 651 -36.50 -27.20 65.46
N VAL A 652 -37.70 -27.27 66.04
CA VAL A 652 -38.46 -26.10 66.51
C VAL A 652 -38.46 -26.11 68.03
N PHE A 653 -37.97 -25.03 68.66
CA PHE A 653 -37.81 -24.86 70.11
C PHE A 653 -39.05 -24.29 70.76
#